data_AF-A0A944RSE4-F1
#
_entry.id   AF-A0A944RSE4-F1
#
_cell.length_a   1.000
_cell.length_b   1.000
_cell.length_c   1.000
_cell.angle_alpha   90.00
_cell.angle_beta   90.00
_cell.angle_gamma   90.00
#
_symmetry.space_group_name_H-M   'P 1'
#
loop_
_entity.id
_entity.type
_entity.pdbx_description
1 polymer ?
#
loop_
_entity_poly.entity_id
_entity_poly.type
_entity_poly.pdbx_seq_one_letter_code
_entity_poly.pdbx_strand_id
1 'polypeptide(L)'
;MAPPKATPMVKQYLSIKEQYTDSILFFRMGDFYEMFFEDAEIASRVLEITLTSRNKNDSVPIPMCGIPARAVDSYIGRMIDKGFKVAICDQIEDPSKAKGLVKRDVVRIVTPGMIVDNELLDEKSNNYILAIAVNKGVIGLSYLDISTGAFRISESENINLVVDESLRVAPSEIIFPESSKKDPYFAPFLSAFPEKIRTYLDDRIFGYNNGREILIEQFRTRSLEGFGCNNMKGGVSAAGALLHYVRETQKQEISHLTGIETYSLDNYLLIDEISCRNLELLKNLQDGSKQGTLLGILDKTITAMGGRLLRGWIRNPLIDTEIIQSRLNAVHEVKDNIIIRRNIREYLKSVYDLERIGSKITMGRANARDLVAFKHSLNIIPDILSELNQLKSGLFKIENQPEDFQRLSALAALIEKGIREDAPLTINEGGIIKTGYSEELDELIRISSDGKSWLARLENEERDKTGISTLKVKYNKVFGYYIEVSKNRAGDVPDHYVRKQTLVNAERYITDELKTFETKVLGAQEQRASLEYEIFNKIRSEIIKENKLIMNTAQFIAGIDCLFNLAEVADNNGYSKPEINLEGIILIEEGRHPVVEKLITGERYVPNTIRLDNETSQVLIITGPNMAGKSTVLRQAALIVLMTQIGSFVPADRALIPVVDKIFTRVGALDNLSSGQSTFMVEMEETANILNNATPDSLVIIDEIGRGTSTFDGLSIAWSVAEYLHDLKSEGVKTLFATHYHELTELENSKTRVKNFNIAVKEWNDE
;
A
#
# COMPACT_ATOMS: atom_id res chain seq x y z
N MET A 1 -27.52 13.37 37.37
CA MET A 1 -28.82 12.68 37.14
C MET A 1 -28.51 11.23 36.82
N ALA A 2 -29.21 10.28 37.43
CA ALA A 2 -28.95 8.84 37.22
C ALA A 2 -29.05 8.47 35.73
N PRO A 3 -28.16 7.64 35.18
CA PRO A 3 -28.28 7.20 33.80
C PRO A 3 -29.63 6.47 33.65
N PRO A 4 -30.36 6.65 32.53
CA PRO A 4 -31.60 5.93 32.28
C PRO A 4 -31.35 4.42 32.44
N LYS A 5 -32.39 3.62 32.76
CA LYS A 5 -32.30 2.15 32.86
C LYS A 5 -31.78 1.57 31.53
N ALA A 6 -30.46 1.57 31.35
CA ALA A 6 -29.83 1.16 30.11
C ALA A 6 -30.14 -0.32 29.92
N THR A 7 -30.71 -0.64 28.75
CA THR A 7 -30.96 -2.03 28.38
C THR A 7 -29.64 -2.81 28.46
N PRO A 8 -29.68 -4.14 28.72
CA PRO A 8 -28.46 -4.94 28.77
C PRO A 8 -27.54 -4.76 27.54
N MET A 9 -28.12 -4.56 26.36
CA MET A 9 -27.38 -4.27 25.13
C MET A 9 -26.69 -2.90 25.17
N VAL A 10 -27.38 -1.82 25.58
CA VAL A 10 -26.77 -0.49 25.68
C VAL A 10 -25.64 -0.49 26.72
N LYS A 11 -25.80 -1.22 27.82
CA LYS A 11 -24.71 -1.41 28.80
C LYS A 11 -23.50 -2.11 28.18
N GLN A 12 -23.72 -3.17 27.40
CA GLN A 12 -22.66 -3.87 26.68
C GLN A 12 -21.97 -2.94 25.67
N TYR A 13 -22.73 -2.17 24.88
CA TYR A 13 -22.18 -1.18 23.95
C TYR A 13 -21.31 -0.14 24.65
N LEU A 14 -21.84 0.50 25.71
CA LEU A 14 -21.10 1.53 26.44
C LEU A 14 -19.83 0.98 27.09
N SER A 15 -19.87 -0.23 27.65
CA SER A 15 -18.70 -0.86 28.25
C SER A 15 -17.59 -1.19 27.25
N ILE A 16 -17.96 -1.46 25.99
CA ILE A 16 -17.00 -1.69 24.91
C ILE A 16 -16.51 -0.34 24.39
N LYS A 17 -17.41 0.63 24.17
CA LYS A 17 -17.05 1.97 23.70
C LYS A 17 -16.09 2.71 24.64
N GLU A 18 -16.21 2.50 25.95
CA GLU A 18 -15.29 3.07 26.95
C GLU A 18 -13.83 2.62 26.75
N GLN A 19 -13.61 1.46 26.13
CA GLN A 19 -12.28 0.95 25.79
C GLN A 19 -11.75 1.47 24.45
N TYR A 20 -12.62 1.99 23.57
CA TYR A 20 -12.29 2.45 22.22
C TYR A 20 -12.87 3.85 21.96
N THR A 21 -12.52 4.80 22.81
CA THR A 21 -13.06 6.17 22.75
C THR A 21 -12.60 6.94 21.51
N ASP A 22 -11.44 6.60 20.96
CA ASP A 22 -10.84 7.22 19.77
C ASP A 22 -11.32 6.63 18.43
N SER A 23 -12.23 5.65 18.48
CA SER A 23 -12.66 4.88 17.31
C SER A 23 -14.18 4.81 17.20
N ILE A 24 -14.72 4.88 15.98
CA ILE A 24 -16.16 4.68 15.74
C ILE A 24 -16.48 3.19 15.89
N LEU A 25 -17.41 2.86 16.79
CA LEU A 25 -17.73 1.48 17.14
C LEU A 25 -18.85 0.94 16.24
N PHE A 26 -18.49 0.08 15.29
CA PHE A 26 -19.43 -0.66 14.47
C PHE A 26 -19.90 -1.89 15.25
N PHE A 27 -21.10 -1.83 15.81
CA PHE A 27 -21.60 -2.84 16.72
C PHE A 27 -22.55 -3.82 16.04
N ARG A 28 -22.19 -5.12 15.98
CA ARG A 28 -22.96 -6.12 15.24
C ARG A 28 -24.35 -6.38 15.84
N MET A 29 -25.39 -6.10 15.05
CA MET A 29 -26.79 -6.29 15.39
C MET A 29 -27.53 -7.01 14.26
N GLY A 30 -27.56 -8.35 14.32
CA GLY A 30 -28.19 -9.16 13.29
C GLY A 30 -27.44 -9.05 11.95
N ASP A 31 -28.12 -8.58 10.91
CA ASP A 31 -27.54 -8.37 9.57
C ASP A 31 -26.97 -6.96 9.36
N PHE A 32 -26.84 -6.16 10.43
CA PHE A 32 -26.35 -4.79 10.38
C PHE A 32 -25.20 -4.56 11.37
N TYR A 33 -24.35 -3.58 11.06
CA TYR A 33 -23.55 -2.89 12.06
C TYR A 33 -24.27 -1.59 12.41
N GLU A 34 -24.60 -1.42 13.69
CA GLU A 34 -25.26 -0.23 14.24
C GLU A 34 -24.23 0.61 15.02
N MET A 35 -24.36 1.93 14.93
CA MET A 35 -23.61 2.90 15.74
C MET A 35 -24.61 3.70 16.57
N PHE A 36 -24.21 4.12 17.78
CA PHE A 36 -25.10 4.83 18.72
C PHE A 36 -24.46 6.11 19.26
N PHE A 37 -25.30 7.03 19.74
CA PHE A 37 -24.88 8.29 20.36
C PHE A 37 -24.02 9.15 19.41
N GLU A 38 -22.90 9.70 19.87
CA GLU A 38 -22.00 10.54 19.08
C GLU A 38 -21.46 9.81 17.84
N ASP A 39 -21.15 8.52 17.96
CA ASP A 39 -20.69 7.70 16.83
C ASP A 39 -21.74 7.66 15.71
N ALA A 40 -23.03 7.64 16.05
CA ALA A 40 -24.12 7.66 15.07
C ALA A 40 -24.21 9.00 14.33
N GLU A 41 -24.03 10.12 15.05
CA GLU A 41 -24.09 11.46 14.48
C GLU A 41 -22.91 11.74 13.55
N ILE A 42 -21.69 11.35 13.96
CA ILE A 42 -20.49 11.43 13.15
C ILE A 42 -20.65 10.57 11.90
N ALA A 43 -20.96 9.29 12.08
CA ALA A 43 -21.03 8.36 10.96
C ALA A 43 -22.16 8.69 9.99
N SER A 44 -23.32 9.18 10.47
CA SER A 44 -24.40 9.64 9.60
C SER A 44 -23.95 10.77 8.66
N ARG A 45 -23.21 11.75 9.20
CA ARG A 45 -22.69 12.87 8.40
C ARG A 45 -21.60 12.44 7.42
N VAL A 46 -20.67 11.61 7.88
CA VAL A 46 -19.51 11.16 7.09
C VAL A 46 -19.92 10.19 5.98
N LEU A 47 -20.80 9.24 6.31
CA LEU A 47 -21.25 8.21 5.39
C LEU A 47 -22.50 8.61 4.59
N GLU A 48 -23.08 9.78 4.89
CA GLU A 48 -24.33 10.27 4.29
C GLU A 48 -25.47 9.25 4.41
N ILE A 49 -25.54 8.58 5.56
CA ILE A 49 -26.59 7.61 5.88
C ILE A 49 -27.62 8.21 6.84
N THR A 50 -28.86 7.71 6.81
CA THR A 50 -29.96 8.25 7.61
C THR A 50 -29.69 8.11 9.12
N LEU A 51 -29.65 9.23 9.83
CA LEU A 51 -29.72 9.25 11.29
C LEU A 51 -31.15 8.99 11.74
N THR A 52 -31.34 7.98 12.58
CA THR A 52 -32.61 7.67 13.24
C THR A 52 -32.39 7.64 14.74
N SER A 53 -33.39 7.16 15.50
CA SER A 53 -33.24 6.95 16.92
C SER A 53 -33.93 5.67 17.37
N ARG A 54 -33.32 5.04 18.37
CA ARG A 54 -33.85 3.85 19.04
C ARG A 54 -34.71 4.29 20.22
N ASN A 55 -35.81 3.58 20.44
CA ASN A 55 -36.83 3.91 21.44
C ASN A 55 -37.33 5.37 21.33
N LYS A 56 -37.86 5.74 20.16
CA LYS A 56 -38.40 7.09 19.88
C LYS A 56 -39.40 7.65 20.92
N ASN A 57 -40.02 6.76 21.70
CA ASN A 57 -41.03 7.09 22.70
C ASN A 57 -40.46 7.21 24.13
N ASP A 58 -39.16 6.97 24.34
CA ASP A 58 -38.50 7.19 25.64
C ASP A 58 -38.21 8.69 25.85
N SER A 59 -38.08 9.10 27.10
CA SER A 59 -37.79 10.50 27.47
C SER A 59 -36.47 11.03 26.93
N VAL A 60 -35.53 10.14 26.58
CA VAL A 60 -34.27 10.46 25.91
C VAL A 60 -34.03 9.42 24.81
N PRO A 61 -34.41 9.69 23.55
CA PRO A 61 -34.17 8.78 22.44
C PRO A 61 -32.67 8.67 22.14
N ILE A 62 -32.19 7.47 21.84
CA ILE A 62 -30.76 7.22 21.55
C ILE A 62 -30.53 7.42 20.04
N PRO A 63 -29.68 8.38 19.61
CA PRO A 63 -29.28 8.50 18.20
C PRO A 63 -28.68 7.21 17.68
N MET A 64 -29.08 6.79 16.48
CA MET A 64 -28.64 5.54 15.87
C MET A 64 -28.57 5.68 14.35
N CYS A 65 -27.54 5.11 13.75
CA CYS A 65 -27.51 4.82 12.32
C CYS A 65 -26.91 3.42 12.12
N GLY A 66 -27.05 2.84 10.94
CA GLY A 66 -26.56 1.50 10.69
C GLY A 66 -26.39 1.21 9.22
N ILE A 67 -25.53 0.23 8.95
CA ILE A 67 -25.16 -0.21 7.61
C ILE A 67 -25.32 -1.73 7.49
N PRO A 68 -25.66 -2.25 6.30
CA PRO A 68 -25.73 -3.70 6.10
C PRO A 68 -24.36 -4.33 6.30
N ALA A 69 -24.29 -5.41 7.08
CA ALA A 69 -23.05 -6.11 7.37
C ALA A 69 -22.30 -6.61 6.13
N ARG A 70 -23.05 -6.96 5.07
CA ARG A 70 -22.49 -7.44 3.80
C ARG A 70 -21.77 -6.36 2.99
N ALA A 71 -22.00 -5.08 3.31
CA ALA A 71 -21.42 -3.95 2.60
C ALA A 71 -20.39 -3.19 3.47
N VAL A 72 -20.03 -3.74 4.63
CA VAL A 72 -19.27 -3.03 5.68
C VAL A 72 -17.95 -2.46 5.20
N ASP A 73 -17.21 -3.18 4.35
CA ASP A 73 -15.86 -2.77 3.91
C ASP A 73 -15.88 -1.47 3.11
N SER A 74 -16.89 -1.26 2.25
CA SER A 74 -17.05 0.00 1.50
C SER A 74 -17.28 1.21 2.41
N TYR A 75 -18.01 1.03 3.51
CA TYR A 75 -18.24 2.09 4.49
C TYR A 75 -17.03 2.32 5.37
N ILE A 76 -16.30 1.27 5.73
CA ILE A 76 -15.02 1.39 6.44
C ILE A 76 -14.05 2.23 5.62
N GLY A 77 -13.89 1.95 4.32
CA GLY A 77 -13.05 2.74 3.42
C GLY A 77 -13.35 4.24 3.50
N ARG A 78 -14.63 4.61 3.37
CA ARG A 78 -15.07 6.01 3.46
C ARG A 78 -14.80 6.66 4.82
N MET A 79 -14.91 5.91 5.93
CA MET A 79 -14.56 6.43 7.26
C MET A 79 -13.05 6.70 7.36
N ILE A 80 -12.24 5.78 6.85
CA ILE A 80 -10.78 5.83 6.90
C ILE A 80 -10.23 6.96 6.03
N ASP A 81 -10.78 7.16 4.83
CA ASP A 81 -10.45 8.29 3.94
C ASP A 81 -10.74 9.66 4.59
N LYS A 82 -11.68 9.70 5.54
CA LYS A 82 -12.02 10.88 6.33
C LYS A 82 -11.27 10.96 7.65
N GLY A 83 -10.31 10.07 7.87
CA GLY A 83 -9.41 10.09 9.03
C GLY A 83 -9.99 9.46 10.30
N PHE A 84 -11.05 8.65 10.21
CA PHE A 84 -11.63 7.98 11.38
C PHE A 84 -11.14 6.54 11.52
N LYS A 85 -10.83 6.14 12.75
CA LYS A 85 -10.63 4.72 13.12
C LYS A 85 -11.98 4.04 13.30
N VAL A 86 -12.07 2.76 12.93
CA VAL A 86 -13.31 1.98 13.06
C VAL A 86 -13.04 0.71 13.86
N ALA A 87 -13.67 0.56 15.02
CA ALA A 87 -13.64 -0.66 15.81
C ALA A 87 -14.81 -1.58 15.40
N ILE A 88 -14.50 -2.78 14.92
CA ILE A 88 -15.49 -3.78 14.51
C ILE A 88 -15.80 -4.68 15.69
N CYS A 89 -17.01 -4.57 16.23
CA CYS A 89 -17.49 -5.38 17.33
C CYS A 89 -18.44 -6.45 16.82
N ASP A 90 -18.04 -7.72 16.96
CA ASP A 90 -18.78 -8.87 16.47
C ASP A 90 -19.13 -9.87 17.58
N GLN A 91 -19.97 -10.85 17.25
CA GLN A 91 -20.41 -11.90 18.14
C GLN A 91 -19.29 -12.93 18.32
N ILE A 92 -18.88 -13.19 19.57
CA ILE A 92 -17.82 -14.17 19.87
C ILE A 92 -18.40 -15.58 20.03
N GLU A 93 -19.68 -15.68 20.38
CA GLU A 93 -20.38 -16.94 20.56
C GLU A 93 -21.53 -17.07 19.56
N ASP A 94 -21.82 -18.31 19.21
CA ASP A 94 -22.95 -18.66 18.35
C ASP A 94 -24.27 -18.21 19.01
N PRO A 95 -25.06 -17.34 18.34
CA PRO A 95 -26.34 -16.87 18.86
C PRO A 95 -27.31 -18.00 19.21
N SER A 96 -27.21 -19.15 18.54
CA SER A 96 -28.07 -20.31 18.79
C SER A 96 -27.72 -21.05 20.10
N LYS A 97 -26.47 -20.91 20.58
CA LYS A 97 -25.96 -21.56 21.80
C LYS A 97 -25.92 -20.62 23.01
N ALA A 98 -26.10 -19.32 22.80
CA ALA A 98 -26.03 -18.31 23.84
C ALA A 98 -27.26 -18.35 24.76
N LYS A 99 -27.03 -18.40 26.09
CA LYS A 99 -28.08 -18.19 27.11
C LYS A 99 -28.17 -16.71 27.47
N GLY A 100 -29.06 -15.97 26.83
CA GLY A 100 -29.30 -14.54 27.10
C GLY A 100 -28.72 -13.62 26.02
N LEU A 101 -28.08 -12.51 26.43
CA LEU A 101 -27.48 -11.57 25.48
C LEU A 101 -26.17 -12.14 24.93
N VAL A 102 -26.10 -12.33 23.60
CA VAL A 102 -24.90 -12.80 22.89
C VAL A 102 -23.69 -11.92 23.26
N LYS A 103 -22.62 -12.56 23.73
CA LYS A 103 -21.35 -11.90 24.04
C LYS A 103 -20.73 -11.34 22.77
N ARG A 104 -20.33 -10.08 22.84
CA ARG A 104 -19.65 -9.35 21.77
C ARG A 104 -18.37 -8.75 22.29
N ASP A 105 -17.40 -8.62 21.41
CA ASP A 105 -16.16 -7.90 21.65
C ASP A 105 -15.64 -7.34 20.33
N VAL A 106 -14.72 -6.40 20.40
CA VAL A 106 -14.03 -5.89 19.23
C VAL A 106 -13.11 -6.99 18.69
N VAL A 107 -13.33 -7.38 17.44
CA VAL A 107 -12.56 -8.40 16.73
C VAL A 107 -11.45 -7.81 15.86
N ARG A 108 -11.59 -6.55 15.44
CA ARG A 108 -10.50 -5.77 14.81
C ARG A 108 -10.73 -4.28 14.95
N ILE A 109 -9.67 -3.51 14.86
CA ILE A 109 -9.68 -2.06 14.69
C ILE A 109 -9.07 -1.77 13.32
N VAL A 110 -9.82 -1.06 12.47
CA VAL A 110 -9.34 -0.59 11.18
C VAL A 110 -8.87 0.84 11.32
N THR A 111 -7.64 1.10 10.92
CA THR A 111 -7.01 2.42 10.89
C THR A 111 -6.36 2.64 9.52
N PRO A 112 -6.04 3.89 9.13
CA PRO A 112 -5.42 4.13 7.82
C PRO A 112 -4.11 3.38 7.62
N GLY A 113 -3.33 3.13 8.68
CA GLY A 113 -2.06 2.38 8.59
C GLY A 113 -2.23 0.85 8.64
N MET A 114 -3.44 0.34 8.89
CA MET A 114 -3.69 -1.09 9.19
C MET A 114 -4.67 -1.76 8.22
N ILE A 115 -4.79 -1.21 7.02
CA ILE A 115 -5.64 -1.75 5.95
C ILE A 115 -4.95 -2.97 5.31
N VAL A 116 -5.69 -4.08 5.20
CA VAL A 116 -5.25 -5.32 4.54
C VAL A 116 -6.10 -5.62 3.30
N ASP A 117 -7.29 -5.04 3.23
CA ASP A 117 -8.27 -5.31 2.19
C ASP A 117 -7.89 -4.56 0.91
N ASN A 118 -7.50 -5.28 -0.14
CA ASN A 118 -7.02 -4.72 -1.41
C ASN A 118 -7.94 -3.65 -2.02
N GLU A 119 -9.26 -3.75 -1.85
CA GLU A 119 -10.23 -2.78 -2.38
C GLU A 119 -10.06 -1.38 -1.78
N LEU A 120 -9.43 -1.29 -0.60
CA LEU A 120 -9.18 -0.05 0.13
C LEU A 120 -7.75 0.46 -0.03
N LEU A 121 -6.91 -0.25 -0.80
CA LEU A 121 -5.50 0.07 -0.98
C LEU A 121 -5.24 0.45 -2.44
N ASP A 122 -4.40 1.45 -2.67
CA ASP A 122 -3.79 1.62 -3.98
C ASP A 122 -2.89 0.40 -4.28
N GLU A 123 -3.16 -0.27 -5.40
CA GLU A 123 -2.48 -1.49 -5.82
C GLU A 123 -0.96 -1.31 -5.92
N LYS A 124 -0.50 -0.19 -6.47
CA LYS A 124 0.93 0.05 -6.70
C LYS A 124 1.62 0.80 -5.56
N SER A 125 0.91 1.12 -4.47
CA SER A 125 1.43 1.81 -3.27
C SER A 125 1.54 0.90 -2.07
N ASN A 126 2.60 1.09 -1.28
CA ASN A 126 2.65 0.59 0.08
C ASN A 126 1.81 1.47 1.00
N ASN A 127 1.27 0.86 2.07
CA ASN A 127 0.50 1.56 3.09
C ASN A 127 1.18 1.37 4.44
N TYR A 128 2.16 2.23 4.71
CA TYR A 128 3.01 2.10 5.89
C TYR A 128 2.37 2.73 7.13
N ILE A 129 2.50 2.03 8.25
CA ILE A 129 2.47 2.63 9.58
C ILE A 129 3.90 2.81 10.08
N LEU A 130 4.18 3.90 10.79
CA LEU A 130 5.51 4.24 11.33
C LEU A 130 5.43 4.40 12.84
N ALA A 131 6.43 3.91 13.57
CA ALA A 131 6.64 4.19 14.98
C ALA A 131 7.96 4.93 15.18
N ILE A 132 7.97 5.92 16.07
CA ILE A 132 9.16 6.66 16.48
C ILE A 132 9.41 6.45 17.97
N ALA A 133 10.66 6.16 18.32
CA ALA A 133 11.09 5.98 19.70
C ALA A 133 12.39 6.72 19.97
N VAL A 134 12.62 7.12 21.22
CA VAL A 134 13.86 7.77 21.64
C VAL A 134 14.47 6.99 22.80
N ASN A 135 15.73 6.61 22.68
CA ASN A 135 16.47 5.90 23.71
C ASN A 135 17.83 6.57 23.94
N LYS A 136 17.98 7.31 25.05
CA LYS A 136 19.23 7.97 25.46
C LYS A 136 19.87 8.83 24.35
N GLY A 137 19.05 9.58 23.60
CA GLY A 137 19.52 10.46 22.52
C GLY A 137 19.64 9.79 21.15
N VAL A 138 19.48 8.46 21.06
CA VAL A 138 19.35 7.75 19.79
C VAL A 138 17.87 7.65 19.43
N ILE A 139 17.52 8.06 18.23
CA ILE A 139 16.15 8.03 17.70
C ILE A 139 16.00 6.81 16.83
N GLY A 140 15.05 5.94 17.18
CA GLY A 140 14.66 4.82 16.35
C GLY A 140 13.43 5.12 15.52
N LEU A 141 13.43 4.60 14.31
CA LEU A 141 12.23 4.50 13.49
C LEU A 141 12.00 3.06 13.06
N SER A 142 10.73 2.68 12.97
CA SER A 142 10.35 1.40 12.39
C SER A 142 9.01 1.51 11.72
N TYR A 143 8.85 0.90 10.55
CA TYR A 143 7.63 0.95 9.79
C TYR A 143 7.27 -0.39 9.18
N LEU A 144 5.98 -0.60 9.01
CA LEU A 144 5.38 -1.83 8.57
C LEU A 144 4.28 -1.55 7.55
N ASP A 145 4.29 -2.29 6.46
CA ASP A 145 3.10 -2.49 5.63
C ASP A 145 2.54 -3.88 5.93
N ILE A 146 1.42 -3.92 6.66
CA ILE A 146 0.82 -5.17 7.10
C ILE A 146 0.27 -6.01 5.93
N SER A 147 -0.05 -5.36 4.80
CA SER A 147 -0.60 -6.03 3.62
C SER A 147 0.46 -6.79 2.82
N THR A 148 1.73 -6.43 2.96
CA THR A 148 2.85 -7.08 2.25
C THR A 148 3.84 -7.77 3.18
N GLY A 149 3.82 -7.43 4.48
CA GLY A 149 4.79 -7.89 5.45
C GLY A 149 6.13 -7.14 5.41
N ALA A 150 6.26 -6.08 4.60
CA ALA A 150 7.45 -5.25 4.55
C ALA A 150 7.64 -4.54 5.89
N PHE A 151 8.62 -5.00 6.67
CA PHE A 151 8.91 -4.52 8.02
C PHE A 151 10.37 -4.08 8.13
N ARG A 152 10.60 -2.80 8.46
CA ARG A 152 11.92 -2.20 8.45
C ARG A 152 12.24 -1.44 9.72
N ILE A 153 13.53 -1.36 10.02
CA ILE A 153 14.07 -0.71 11.23
C ILE A 153 15.34 0.06 10.92
N SER A 154 15.44 1.25 11.48
CA SER A 154 16.65 2.07 11.48
C SER A 154 16.76 2.90 12.76
N GLU A 155 17.94 3.45 13.04
CA GLU A 155 18.14 4.43 14.11
C GLU A 155 19.28 5.39 13.80
N SER A 156 19.23 6.58 14.37
CA SER A 156 20.30 7.58 14.27
C SER A 156 20.30 8.52 15.48
N GLU A 157 21.46 9.09 15.77
CA GLU A 157 21.59 10.21 16.72
C GLU A 157 21.17 11.54 16.08
N ASN A 158 21.15 11.61 14.74
CA ASN A 158 20.77 12.80 14.01
C ASN A 158 19.25 12.84 13.78
N ILE A 159 18.57 13.73 14.48
CA ILE A 159 17.12 13.92 14.38
C ILE A 159 16.65 14.28 12.98
N ASN A 160 17.41 15.09 12.24
CA ASN A 160 17.02 15.53 10.90
C ASN A 160 16.98 14.36 9.93
N LEU A 161 17.97 13.44 10.00
CA LEU A 161 17.97 12.23 9.17
C LEU A 161 16.74 11.36 9.43
N VAL A 162 16.31 11.22 10.68
CA VAL A 162 15.12 10.42 11.03
C VAL A 162 13.83 11.12 10.61
N VAL A 163 13.76 12.47 10.69
CA VAL A 163 12.62 13.24 10.18
C VAL A 163 12.50 13.11 8.67
N ASP A 164 13.60 13.32 7.94
CA ASP A 164 13.65 13.17 6.48
C ASP A 164 13.27 11.75 6.06
N GLU A 165 13.78 10.74 6.78
CA GLU A 165 13.41 9.35 6.56
C GLU A 165 11.92 9.10 6.78
N SER A 166 11.36 9.67 7.85
CA SER A 166 9.94 9.54 8.15
C SER A 166 9.09 10.12 7.03
N LEU A 167 9.46 11.30 6.50
CA LEU A 167 8.80 11.93 5.37
C LEU A 167 8.93 11.06 4.11
N ARG A 168 10.11 10.46 3.91
CA ARG A 168 10.38 9.52 2.82
C ARG A 168 9.53 8.25 2.88
N VAL A 169 9.32 7.69 4.06
CA VAL A 169 8.42 6.54 4.27
C VAL A 169 6.97 6.91 3.90
N ALA A 170 6.59 8.19 4.06
CA ALA A 170 5.25 8.72 3.79
C ALA A 170 4.13 7.88 4.43
N PRO A 171 4.17 7.65 5.76
CA PRO A 171 3.21 6.78 6.43
C PRO A 171 1.77 7.31 6.37
N SER A 172 0.82 6.39 6.42
CA SER A 172 -0.60 6.67 6.57
C SER A 172 -1.00 6.90 8.03
N GLU A 173 -0.21 6.37 8.96
CA GLU A 173 -0.40 6.52 10.41
C GLU A 173 0.94 6.51 11.13
N ILE A 174 1.07 7.30 12.20
CA ILE A 174 2.30 7.39 13.00
C ILE A 174 2.01 7.12 14.47
N ILE A 175 2.84 6.29 15.09
CA ILE A 175 2.77 5.92 16.49
C ILE A 175 3.87 6.65 17.26
N PHE A 176 3.47 7.30 18.36
CA PHE A 176 4.36 7.97 19.28
C PHE A 176 4.12 7.52 20.73
N PRO A 177 5.11 7.68 21.63
CA PRO A 177 4.88 7.59 23.06
C PRO A 177 4.00 8.75 23.55
N GLU A 178 3.20 8.56 24.59
CA GLU A 178 2.31 9.59 25.14
C GLU A 178 3.07 10.85 25.59
N SER A 179 4.29 10.70 26.12
CA SER A 179 5.18 11.82 26.47
C SER A 179 5.52 12.76 25.29
N SER A 180 5.52 12.25 24.05
CA SER A 180 5.84 13.04 22.84
C SER A 180 4.94 14.25 22.65
N LYS A 181 3.71 14.23 23.20
CA LYS A 181 2.77 15.37 23.13
C LYS A 181 3.33 16.65 23.78
N LYS A 182 4.23 16.49 24.76
CA LYS A 182 4.78 17.59 25.56
C LYS A 182 6.29 17.71 25.47
N ASP A 183 6.97 16.66 25.00
CA ASP A 183 8.42 16.65 24.85
C ASP A 183 8.84 17.44 23.58
N PRO A 184 9.57 18.57 23.73
CA PRO A 184 10.05 19.35 22.60
C PRO A 184 10.93 18.56 21.63
N TYR A 185 11.54 17.47 22.09
CA TYR A 185 12.38 16.60 21.26
C TYR A 185 11.59 15.94 20.12
N PHE A 186 10.28 15.76 20.28
CA PHE A 186 9.40 15.23 19.22
C PHE A 186 8.80 16.32 18.33
N ALA A 187 8.99 17.60 18.65
CA ALA A 187 8.39 18.70 17.88
C ALA A 187 8.72 18.66 16.38
N PRO A 188 9.95 18.31 15.93
CA PRO A 188 10.24 18.19 14.50
C PRO A 188 9.34 17.16 13.78
N PHE A 189 9.08 16.00 14.40
CA PHE A 189 8.19 14.98 13.84
C PHE A 189 6.74 15.44 13.83
N LEU A 190 6.28 16.07 14.92
CA LEU A 190 4.92 16.60 15.00
C LEU A 190 4.68 17.72 13.98
N SER A 191 5.69 18.53 13.68
CA SER A 191 5.60 19.57 12.66
C SER A 191 5.68 19.02 11.24
N ALA A 192 6.43 17.94 11.01
CA ALA A 192 6.54 17.27 9.71
C ALA A 192 5.23 16.59 9.26
N PHE A 193 4.35 16.22 10.21
CA PHE A 193 3.13 15.47 9.93
C PHE A 193 1.86 16.11 10.51
N PRO A 194 1.53 17.37 10.16
CA PRO A 194 0.41 18.11 10.76
C PRO A 194 -0.95 17.43 10.54
N GLU A 195 -1.15 16.83 9.37
CA GLU A 195 -2.44 16.29 8.92
C GLU A 195 -2.54 14.76 9.00
N LYS A 196 -1.46 14.06 9.40
CA LYS A 196 -1.48 12.60 9.50
C LYS A 196 -2.10 12.13 10.80
N ILE A 197 -2.72 10.95 10.77
CA ILE A 197 -3.21 10.31 12.00
C ILE A 197 -2.03 9.99 12.90
N ARG A 198 -2.15 10.44 14.15
CA ARG A 198 -1.19 10.17 15.23
C ARG A 198 -1.85 9.31 16.28
N THR A 199 -1.24 8.18 16.56
CA THR A 199 -1.63 7.28 17.64
C THR A 199 -0.61 7.39 18.74
N TYR A 200 -1.09 7.58 19.97
CA TYR A 200 -0.23 7.70 21.14
C TYR A 200 -0.41 6.48 22.02
N LEU A 201 0.68 5.83 22.39
CA LEU A 201 0.70 4.68 23.27
C LEU A 201 1.45 5.01 24.57
N ASP A 202 1.17 4.23 25.61
CA ASP A 202 1.87 4.37 26.89
C ASP A 202 3.39 4.22 26.70
N ASP A 203 4.15 5.13 27.31
CA ASP A 203 5.62 5.18 27.23
C ASP A 203 6.31 3.85 27.55
N ARG A 204 5.73 3.03 28.45
CA ARG A 204 6.30 1.73 28.84
C ARG A 204 6.38 0.75 27.67
N ILE A 205 5.49 0.89 26.68
CA ILE A 205 5.45 0.03 25.49
C ILE A 205 6.73 0.24 24.65
N PHE A 206 7.27 1.46 24.63
CA PHE A 206 8.51 1.83 23.93
C PHE A 206 9.79 1.43 24.67
N GLY A 207 9.70 0.63 25.73
CA GLY A 207 10.88 0.10 26.43
C GLY A 207 11.66 -0.91 25.57
N TYR A 208 12.98 -0.77 25.50
CA TYR A 208 13.85 -1.66 24.71
C TYR A 208 13.68 -3.15 25.06
N ASN A 209 13.63 -3.50 26.35
CA ASN A 209 13.48 -4.90 26.77
C ASN A 209 12.13 -5.48 26.34
N ASN A 210 11.05 -4.71 26.49
CA ASN A 210 9.72 -5.09 26.04
C ASN A 210 9.69 -5.30 24.52
N GLY A 211 10.21 -4.34 23.75
CA GLY A 211 10.28 -4.45 22.30
C GLY A 211 11.11 -5.64 21.84
N ARG A 212 12.25 -5.91 22.49
CA ARG A 212 13.09 -7.07 22.20
C ARG A 212 12.35 -8.39 22.42
N GLU A 213 11.62 -8.52 23.52
CA GLU A 213 10.83 -9.72 23.84
C GLU A 213 9.72 -9.95 22.82
N ILE A 214 8.97 -8.90 22.47
CA ILE A 214 7.88 -8.98 21.48
C ILE A 214 8.43 -9.41 20.10
N LEU A 215 9.55 -8.85 19.65
CA LEU A 215 10.15 -9.20 18.37
C LEU A 215 10.72 -10.64 18.37
N ILE A 216 11.38 -11.06 19.46
CA ILE A 216 11.89 -12.43 19.62
C ILE A 216 10.75 -13.45 19.57
N GLU A 217 9.64 -13.18 20.25
CA GLU A 217 8.45 -14.03 20.23
C GLU A 217 7.85 -14.10 18.82
N GLN A 218 7.72 -12.95 18.16
CA GLN A 218 7.16 -12.85 16.81
C GLN A 218 7.96 -13.63 15.77
N PHE A 219 9.27 -13.44 15.74
CA PHE A 219 10.14 -14.08 14.76
C PHE A 219 10.56 -15.49 15.17
N ARG A 220 10.19 -15.93 16.38
CA ARG A 220 10.52 -17.25 16.93
C ARG A 220 12.04 -17.51 16.94
N THR A 221 12.82 -16.48 17.25
CA THR A 221 14.28 -16.55 17.34
C THR A 221 14.77 -16.53 18.80
N ARG A 222 16.07 -16.69 19.05
CA ARG A 222 16.65 -16.53 20.40
C ARG A 222 17.17 -15.12 20.67
N SER A 223 17.53 -14.41 19.60
CA SER A 223 18.07 -13.05 19.63
C SER A 223 17.71 -12.33 18.33
N LEU A 224 18.00 -11.03 18.26
CA LEU A 224 17.83 -10.21 17.07
C LEU A 224 19.15 -10.06 16.26
N GLU A 225 20.19 -10.81 16.61
CA GLU A 225 21.51 -10.71 15.96
C GLU A 225 21.44 -11.09 14.47
N GLY A 226 20.67 -12.12 14.13
CA GLY A 226 20.47 -12.55 12.75
C GLY A 226 19.72 -11.53 11.86
N PHE A 227 19.07 -10.54 12.46
CA PHE A 227 18.44 -9.42 11.75
C PHE A 227 19.32 -8.16 11.73
N GLY A 228 20.47 -8.17 12.40
CA GLY A 228 21.38 -7.03 12.49
C GLY A 228 20.93 -5.90 13.44
N CYS A 229 19.81 -6.03 14.16
CA CYS A 229 19.25 -4.96 14.99
C CYS A 229 19.36 -5.17 16.49
N ASN A 230 20.07 -6.21 16.97
CA ASN A 230 20.16 -6.52 18.40
C ASN A 230 20.62 -5.35 19.27
N ASN A 231 21.51 -4.49 18.77
CA ASN A 231 22.04 -3.36 19.52
C ASN A 231 21.32 -2.04 19.22
N MET A 232 20.35 -2.04 18.31
CA MET A 232 19.62 -0.84 17.89
C MET A 232 18.53 -0.49 18.90
N LYS A 233 18.91 0.11 20.03
CA LYS A 233 17.99 0.29 21.16
C LYS A 233 16.83 1.21 20.82
N GLY A 234 17.07 2.27 20.06
CA GLY A 234 16.00 3.15 19.59
C GLY A 234 15.12 2.40 18.60
N GLY A 235 15.74 1.76 17.61
CA GLY A 235 15.01 1.03 16.57
C GLY A 235 14.13 -0.09 17.13
N VAL A 236 14.67 -0.92 18.02
CA VAL A 236 13.98 -2.06 18.66
C VAL A 236 12.82 -1.57 19.53
N SER A 237 12.98 -0.45 20.22
CA SER A 237 11.90 0.21 20.95
C SER A 237 10.75 0.61 20.02
N ALA A 238 11.05 1.22 18.86
CA ALA A 238 10.05 1.60 17.87
C ALA A 238 9.36 0.38 17.25
N ALA A 239 10.13 -0.61 16.80
CA ALA A 239 9.62 -1.84 16.19
C ALA A 239 8.74 -2.66 17.17
N GLY A 240 9.14 -2.72 18.44
CA GLY A 240 8.37 -3.36 19.50
C GLY A 240 7.02 -2.69 19.74
N ALA A 241 7.00 -1.36 19.82
CA ALA A 241 5.76 -0.59 19.98
C ALA A 241 4.84 -0.71 18.76
N LEU A 242 5.41 -0.69 17.55
CA LEU A 242 4.68 -0.92 16.32
C LEU A 242 3.99 -2.28 16.33
N LEU A 243 4.72 -3.32 16.69
CA LEU A 243 4.22 -4.69 16.71
C LEU A 243 3.19 -4.94 17.84
N HIS A 244 3.37 -4.29 19.00
CA HIS A 244 2.35 -4.23 20.04
C HIS A 244 1.04 -3.68 19.49
N TYR A 245 1.10 -2.53 18.81
CA TYR A 245 -0.07 -1.90 18.22
C TYR A 245 -0.74 -2.76 17.15
N VAL A 246 0.04 -3.43 16.30
CA VAL A 246 -0.48 -4.38 15.30
C VAL A 246 -1.25 -5.51 15.99
N ARG A 247 -0.72 -6.09 17.08
CA ARG A 247 -1.39 -7.15 17.84
C ARG A 247 -2.70 -6.66 18.46
N GLU A 248 -2.72 -5.45 19.04
CA GLU A 248 -3.92 -4.86 19.63
C GLU A 248 -5.01 -4.54 18.61
N THR A 249 -4.62 -4.04 17.42
CA THR A 249 -5.57 -3.66 16.37
C THR A 249 -6.09 -4.85 15.59
N GLN A 250 -5.23 -5.79 15.20
CA GLN A 250 -5.64 -6.94 14.39
C GLN A 250 -6.26 -8.07 15.19
N LYS A 251 -5.88 -8.22 16.47
CA LYS A 251 -6.38 -9.27 17.39
C LYS A 251 -6.33 -10.69 16.82
N GLN A 252 -5.34 -10.97 15.99
CA GLN A 252 -5.10 -12.27 15.38
C GLN A 252 -3.59 -12.51 15.20
N GLU A 253 -3.20 -13.75 14.95
CA GLU A 253 -1.82 -14.07 14.62
C GLU A 253 -1.41 -13.43 13.27
N ILE A 254 -0.22 -12.83 13.27
CA ILE A 254 0.39 -12.15 12.12
C ILE A 254 1.66 -12.90 11.71
N SER A 255 1.52 -14.20 11.45
CA SER A 255 2.65 -15.10 11.19
C SER A 255 3.32 -14.88 9.84
N HIS A 256 2.76 -14.02 8.97
CA HIS A 256 3.40 -13.62 7.71
C HIS A 256 4.54 -12.63 7.91
N LEU A 257 4.61 -11.96 9.06
CA LEU A 257 5.76 -11.13 9.42
C LEU A 257 6.93 -12.03 9.83
N THR A 258 7.67 -12.53 8.85
CA THR A 258 8.72 -13.53 9.05
C THR A 258 10.09 -12.94 9.40
N GLY A 259 10.27 -11.63 9.28
CA GLY A 259 11.52 -10.95 9.59
C GLY A 259 11.39 -9.44 9.62
N ILE A 260 12.49 -8.79 9.96
CA ILE A 260 12.64 -7.34 9.92
C ILE A 260 13.94 -6.99 9.21
N GLU A 261 13.87 -6.06 8.27
CA GLU A 261 15.02 -5.60 7.50
C GLU A 261 15.66 -4.38 8.18
N THR A 262 16.91 -4.54 8.59
CA THR A 262 17.74 -3.46 9.13
C THR A 262 18.44 -2.73 7.99
N TYR A 263 18.37 -1.41 7.98
CA TYR A 263 19.06 -0.61 6.98
C TYR A 263 19.64 0.67 7.59
N SER A 264 20.75 1.15 7.01
CA SER A 264 21.33 2.44 7.36
C SER A 264 20.66 3.54 6.55
N LEU A 265 20.46 4.70 7.18
CA LEU A 265 19.94 5.89 6.51
C LEU A 265 20.91 6.40 5.43
N ASP A 266 22.19 6.05 5.53
CA ASP A 266 23.26 6.49 4.62
C ASP A 266 23.49 5.54 3.42
N ASN A 267 22.74 4.44 3.30
CA ASN A 267 22.94 3.43 2.23
C ASN A 267 22.31 3.80 0.87
N TYR A 268 21.54 4.88 0.83
CA TYR A 268 20.78 5.31 -0.33
C TYR A 268 21.04 6.78 -0.62
N LEU A 269 20.91 7.16 -1.89
CA LEU A 269 20.93 8.56 -2.30
C LEU A 269 19.85 9.32 -1.53
N LEU A 270 20.24 10.32 -0.76
CA LEU A 270 19.29 11.14 -0.01
C LEU A 270 18.67 12.16 -0.96
N ILE A 271 17.35 12.09 -1.07
CA ILE A 271 16.52 13.08 -1.75
C ILE A 271 15.51 13.54 -0.72
N ASP A 272 15.63 14.78 -0.26
CA ASP A 272 14.67 15.34 0.69
C ASP A 272 13.28 15.46 0.05
N GLU A 273 12.24 15.55 0.88
CA GLU A 273 10.85 15.59 0.39
C GLU A 273 10.60 16.79 -0.54
N ILE A 274 11.32 17.90 -0.29
CA ILE A 274 11.28 19.11 -1.12
C ILE A 274 11.83 18.81 -2.51
N SER A 275 12.97 18.14 -2.60
CA SER A 275 13.60 17.79 -3.88
C SER A 275 12.82 16.71 -4.62
N CYS A 276 12.26 15.74 -3.90
CA CYS A 276 11.35 14.75 -4.46
C CYS A 276 10.14 15.42 -5.14
N ARG A 277 9.59 16.45 -4.49
CA ARG A 277 8.47 17.25 -4.99
C ARG A 277 8.88 18.15 -6.17
N ASN A 278 9.98 18.88 -6.06
CA ASN A 278 10.48 19.80 -7.10
C ASN A 278 10.88 19.07 -8.39
N LEU A 279 11.37 17.83 -8.26
CA LEU A 279 11.68 16.93 -9.38
C LEU A 279 10.45 16.17 -9.89
N GLU A 280 9.28 16.33 -9.27
CA GLU A 280 8.03 15.64 -9.62
C GLU A 280 8.24 14.12 -9.77
N LEU A 281 8.94 13.51 -8.80
CA LEU A 281 9.33 12.10 -8.90
C LEU A 281 8.11 11.18 -8.89
N LEU A 282 7.17 11.44 -7.98
CA LEU A 282 6.01 10.58 -7.71
C LEU A 282 4.66 11.24 -7.95
N LYS A 283 4.57 12.55 -7.70
CA LYS A 283 3.35 13.35 -7.79
C LYS A 283 3.62 14.63 -8.55
N ASN A 284 2.66 15.02 -9.38
CA ASN A 284 2.67 16.27 -10.10
C ASN A 284 2.37 17.42 -9.14
N LEU A 285 3.04 18.55 -9.35
CA LEU A 285 2.92 19.72 -8.49
C LEU A 285 1.57 20.46 -8.62
N GLN A 286 0.89 20.35 -9.76
CA GLN A 286 -0.34 21.09 -10.06
C GLN A 286 -1.59 20.36 -9.55
N ASP A 287 -1.72 19.08 -9.85
CA ASP A 287 -2.94 18.30 -9.58
C ASP A 287 -2.72 17.11 -8.61
N GLY A 288 -1.48 16.89 -8.17
CA GLY A 288 -1.11 15.77 -7.30
C GLY A 288 -1.18 14.39 -7.97
N SER A 289 -1.46 14.34 -9.28
CA SER A 289 -1.63 13.10 -10.02
C SER A 289 -0.28 12.47 -10.35
N LYS A 290 -0.31 11.21 -10.83
CA LYS A 290 0.88 10.52 -11.35
C LYS A 290 1.26 11.02 -12.75
N GLN A 291 0.37 11.68 -13.48
CA GLN A 291 0.63 12.09 -14.86
C GLN A 291 1.63 13.26 -14.87
N GLY A 292 2.58 13.26 -15.81
CA GLY A 292 3.63 14.28 -15.83
C GLY A 292 4.67 14.13 -14.71
N THR A 293 4.90 12.92 -14.18
CA THR A 293 5.93 12.62 -13.17
C THR A 293 6.97 11.65 -13.70
N LEU A 294 8.14 11.54 -13.05
CA LEU A 294 9.13 10.52 -13.41
C LEU A 294 8.53 9.10 -13.29
N LEU A 295 7.82 8.81 -12.19
CA LEU A 295 7.12 7.55 -12.00
C LEU A 295 6.11 7.28 -13.12
N GLY A 296 5.40 8.30 -13.60
CA GLY A 296 4.46 8.18 -14.73
C GLY A 296 5.13 7.71 -16.03
N ILE A 297 6.39 8.09 -16.25
CA ILE A 297 7.20 7.67 -17.40
C ILE A 297 7.78 6.28 -17.19
N LEU A 298 8.40 6.03 -16.03
CA LEU A 298 9.14 4.80 -15.77
C LEU A 298 8.26 3.60 -15.42
N ASP A 299 7.10 3.81 -14.79
CA ASP A 299 6.24 2.70 -14.36
C ASP A 299 5.34 2.21 -15.51
N LYS A 300 5.84 1.19 -16.21
CA LYS A 300 5.12 0.27 -17.11
C LYS A 300 5.17 -1.16 -16.55
N THR A 301 5.29 -1.31 -15.22
CA THR A 301 5.29 -2.64 -14.57
C THR A 301 3.93 -3.29 -14.78
N ILE A 302 3.94 -4.61 -14.91
CA ILE A 302 2.73 -5.40 -15.17
C ILE A 302 2.03 -5.74 -13.86
N THR A 303 2.79 -6.06 -12.82
CA THR A 303 2.28 -6.49 -11.51
C THR A 303 2.19 -5.31 -10.54
N ALA A 304 1.26 -5.42 -9.59
CA ALA A 304 1.10 -4.46 -8.49
C ALA A 304 2.35 -4.39 -7.59
N MET A 305 2.90 -5.56 -7.23
CA MET A 305 4.13 -5.70 -6.44
C MET A 305 5.36 -5.13 -7.14
N GLY A 306 5.51 -5.33 -8.46
CA GLY A 306 6.56 -4.67 -9.25
C GLY A 306 6.40 -3.15 -9.25
N GLY A 307 5.17 -2.64 -9.33
CA GLY A 307 4.90 -1.20 -9.26
C GLY A 307 5.30 -0.58 -7.92
N ARG A 308 4.99 -1.27 -6.81
CA ARG A 308 5.44 -0.88 -5.46
C ARG A 308 6.96 -0.86 -5.35
N LEU A 309 7.61 -1.93 -5.81
CA LEU A 309 9.06 -2.05 -5.76
C LEU A 309 9.77 -0.97 -6.59
N LEU A 310 9.29 -0.68 -7.81
CA LEU A 310 9.86 0.37 -8.67
C LEU A 310 9.70 1.74 -8.03
N ARG A 311 8.54 2.05 -7.44
CA ARG A 311 8.35 3.27 -6.66
C ARG A 311 9.37 3.33 -5.51
N GLY A 312 9.59 2.20 -4.83
CA GLY A 312 10.62 2.05 -3.81
C GLY A 312 12.02 2.35 -4.33
N TRP A 313 12.40 1.90 -5.54
CA TRP A 313 13.69 2.21 -6.17
C TRP A 313 13.85 3.69 -6.46
N ILE A 314 12.80 4.37 -6.96
CA ILE A 314 12.83 5.82 -7.22
C ILE A 314 13.03 6.61 -5.91
N ARG A 315 12.41 6.19 -4.81
CA ARG A 315 12.59 6.82 -3.49
C ARG A 315 13.92 6.49 -2.81
N ASN A 316 14.51 5.34 -3.15
CA ASN A 316 15.74 4.84 -2.53
C ASN A 316 16.77 4.46 -3.61
N PRO A 317 17.30 5.42 -4.40
CA PRO A 317 18.36 5.13 -5.35
C PRO A 317 19.61 4.63 -4.62
N LEU A 318 20.34 3.72 -5.25
CA LEU A 318 21.46 3.03 -4.61
C LEU A 318 22.71 3.92 -4.60
N ILE A 319 23.58 3.71 -3.60
CA ILE A 319 24.94 4.25 -3.58
C ILE A 319 25.98 3.17 -3.94
N ASP A 320 25.64 1.89 -3.77
CA ASP A 320 26.53 0.78 -4.08
C ASP A 320 26.72 0.61 -5.60
N THR A 321 27.93 0.93 -6.08
CA THR A 321 28.31 0.83 -7.49
C THR A 321 28.13 -0.58 -8.08
N GLU A 322 28.40 -1.64 -7.30
CA GLU A 322 28.32 -3.02 -7.80
C GLU A 322 26.86 -3.41 -8.03
N ILE A 323 25.97 -3.02 -7.11
CA ILE A 323 24.53 -3.29 -7.24
C ILE A 323 23.94 -2.50 -8.41
N ILE A 324 24.30 -1.21 -8.55
CA ILE A 324 23.84 -0.39 -9.69
C ILE A 324 24.31 -1.02 -11.01
N GLN A 325 25.59 -1.38 -11.10
CA GLN A 325 26.17 -1.98 -12.30
C GLN A 325 25.51 -3.32 -12.64
N SER A 326 25.22 -4.15 -11.63
CA SER A 326 24.50 -5.42 -11.79
C SER A 326 23.10 -5.21 -12.39
N ARG A 327 22.34 -4.22 -11.89
CA ARG A 327 21.03 -3.85 -12.45
C ARG A 327 21.15 -3.34 -13.89
N LEU A 328 22.08 -2.42 -14.16
CA LEU A 328 22.31 -1.90 -15.51
C LEU A 328 22.66 -3.01 -16.51
N ASN A 329 23.46 -3.98 -16.10
CA ASN A 329 23.82 -5.13 -16.93
C ASN A 329 22.62 -6.04 -17.19
N ALA A 330 21.79 -6.29 -16.18
CA ALA A 330 20.56 -7.06 -16.32
C ALA A 330 19.54 -6.37 -17.25
N VAL A 331 19.34 -5.05 -17.10
CA VAL A 331 18.49 -4.24 -17.97
C VAL A 331 19.00 -4.28 -19.41
N HIS A 332 20.32 -4.16 -19.62
CA HIS A 332 20.94 -4.27 -20.94
C HIS A 332 20.67 -5.64 -21.59
N GLU A 333 20.92 -6.72 -20.85
CA GLU A 333 20.66 -8.08 -21.34
C GLU A 333 19.19 -8.29 -21.74
N VAL A 334 18.24 -7.78 -20.95
CA VAL A 334 16.80 -7.89 -21.27
C VAL A 334 16.41 -6.97 -22.44
N LYS A 335 17.05 -5.81 -22.57
CA LYS A 335 16.82 -4.90 -23.71
C LYS A 335 17.19 -5.59 -25.03
N ASP A 336 18.31 -6.30 -25.07
CA ASP A 336 18.79 -7.00 -26.27
C ASP A 336 17.97 -8.27 -26.60
N ASN A 337 17.36 -8.90 -25.58
CA ASN A 337 16.56 -10.13 -25.75
C ASN A 337 15.05 -9.84 -25.87
N ILE A 338 14.64 -9.23 -26.99
CA ILE A 338 13.26 -8.75 -27.23
C ILE A 338 12.21 -9.87 -27.07
N ILE A 339 12.46 -11.08 -27.57
CA ILE A 339 11.49 -12.19 -27.53
C ILE A 339 11.24 -12.60 -26.07
N ILE A 340 12.31 -12.84 -25.31
CA ILE A 340 12.23 -13.19 -23.88
C ILE A 340 11.52 -12.07 -23.12
N ARG A 341 11.86 -10.80 -23.39
CA ARG A 341 11.22 -9.64 -22.77
C ARG A 341 9.70 -9.63 -22.97
N ARG A 342 9.24 -9.88 -24.21
CA ARG A 342 7.81 -9.93 -24.54
C ARG A 342 7.10 -11.11 -23.88
N ASN A 343 7.71 -12.30 -23.90
CA ASN A 343 7.13 -13.50 -23.29
C ASN A 343 6.94 -13.33 -21.78
N ILE A 344 7.98 -12.89 -21.06
CA ILE A 344 7.91 -12.65 -19.62
C ILE A 344 6.84 -11.61 -19.28
N ARG A 345 6.80 -10.48 -20.00
CA ARG A 345 5.78 -9.46 -19.77
C ARG A 345 4.36 -9.97 -20.01
N GLU A 346 4.15 -10.89 -20.95
CA GLU A 346 2.86 -11.54 -21.17
C GLU A 346 2.50 -12.49 -20.01
N TYR A 347 3.44 -13.32 -19.57
CA TYR A 347 3.23 -14.21 -18.42
C TYR A 347 2.90 -13.43 -17.14
N LEU A 348 3.60 -12.32 -16.89
CA LEU A 348 3.36 -11.46 -15.72
C LEU A 348 1.93 -10.91 -15.66
N LYS A 349 1.20 -10.77 -16.78
CA LYS A 349 -0.21 -10.31 -16.75
C LYS A 349 -1.14 -11.28 -16.04
N SER A 350 -0.77 -12.56 -15.99
CA SER A 350 -1.52 -13.61 -15.31
C SER A 350 -1.09 -13.81 -13.86
N VAL A 351 -0.06 -13.08 -13.41
CA VAL A 351 0.43 -13.11 -12.03
C VAL A 351 -0.32 -12.05 -11.22
N TYR A 352 -1.13 -12.51 -10.28
CA TYR A 352 -1.82 -11.66 -9.32
C TYR A 352 -0.85 -11.18 -8.23
N ASP A 353 -1.33 -10.28 -7.35
CA ASP A 353 -0.55 -9.71 -6.26
C ASP A 353 -0.23 -10.76 -5.16
N LEU A 354 0.80 -11.56 -5.39
CA LEU A 354 1.22 -12.66 -4.52
C LEU A 354 1.55 -12.20 -3.09
N GLU A 355 2.16 -11.01 -2.93
CA GLU A 355 2.51 -10.46 -1.60
C GLU A 355 1.25 -10.22 -0.77
N ARG A 356 0.25 -9.52 -1.34
CA ARG A 356 -1.00 -9.23 -0.62
C ARG A 356 -1.87 -10.45 -0.43
N ILE A 357 -1.95 -11.33 -1.43
CA ILE A 357 -2.71 -12.58 -1.32
C ILE A 357 -2.10 -13.49 -0.25
N GLY A 358 -0.78 -13.68 -0.24
CA GLY A 358 -0.11 -14.49 0.78
C GLY A 358 -0.31 -13.95 2.20
N SER A 359 -0.27 -12.62 2.36
CA SER A 359 -0.56 -11.97 3.64
C SER A 359 -2.00 -12.19 4.09
N LYS A 360 -2.98 -12.04 3.19
CA LYS A 360 -4.40 -12.34 3.47
C LYS A 360 -4.65 -13.80 3.85
N ILE A 361 -4.00 -14.73 3.15
CA ILE A 361 -4.08 -16.17 3.43
C ILE A 361 -3.62 -16.45 4.86
N THR A 362 -2.47 -15.90 5.23
CA THR A 362 -1.86 -16.09 6.56
C THR A 362 -2.65 -15.43 7.67
N MET A 363 -3.20 -14.24 7.40
CA MET A 363 -4.09 -13.50 8.29
C MET A 363 -5.51 -14.09 8.39
N GLY A 364 -5.79 -15.22 7.73
CA GLY A 364 -7.08 -15.89 7.78
C GLY A 364 -8.23 -15.16 7.08
N ARG A 365 -7.93 -14.16 6.23
CA ARG A 365 -8.91 -13.31 5.54
C ARG A 365 -9.11 -13.65 4.06
N ALA A 366 -8.28 -14.52 3.49
CA ALA A 366 -8.44 -14.95 2.10
C ALA A 366 -9.74 -15.74 1.90
N ASN A 367 -10.45 -15.42 0.81
CA ASN A 367 -11.60 -16.16 0.33
C ASN A 367 -11.22 -17.18 -0.75
N ALA A 368 -12.19 -17.94 -1.26
CA ALA A 368 -11.94 -18.97 -2.27
C ALA A 368 -11.37 -18.42 -3.59
N ARG A 369 -11.79 -17.22 -4.02
CA ARG A 369 -11.29 -16.59 -5.24
C ARG A 369 -9.85 -16.12 -5.08
N ASP A 370 -9.46 -15.68 -3.90
CA ASP A 370 -8.06 -15.36 -3.60
C ASP A 370 -7.16 -16.59 -3.80
N LEU A 371 -7.60 -17.78 -3.34
CA LEU A 371 -6.83 -19.02 -3.54
C LEU A 371 -6.81 -19.45 -5.01
N VAL A 372 -7.89 -19.25 -5.76
CA VAL A 372 -7.90 -19.49 -7.22
C VAL A 372 -6.92 -18.56 -7.95
N ALA A 373 -6.93 -17.27 -7.64
CA ALA A 373 -5.98 -16.29 -8.18
C ALA A 373 -4.52 -16.62 -7.81
N PHE A 374 -4.31 -17.05 -6.57
CA PHE A 374 -3.02 -17.53 -6.08
C PHE A 374 -2.52 -18.72 -6.91
N LYS A 375 -3.37 -19.73 -7.10
CA LYS A 375 -3.08 -20.90 -7.93
C LYS A 375 -2.73 -20.52 -9.37
N HIS A 376 -3.51 -19.65 -10.01
CA HIS A 376 -3.21 -19.20 -11.38
C HIS A 376 -1.82 -18.56 -11.48
N SER A 377 -1.47 -17.73 -10.50
CA SER A 377 -0.14 -17.13 -10.41
C SER A 377 0.96 -18.20 -10.28
N LEU A 378 0.78 -19.17 -9.38
CA LEU A 378 1.74 -20.25 -9.16
C LEU A 378 1.96 -21.13 -10.42
N ASN A 379 0.91 -21.38 -11.19
CA ASN A 379 1.01 -22.17 -12.42
C ASN A 379 1.83 -21.50 -13.53
N ILE A 380 1.98 -20.17 -13.50
CA ILE A 380 2.69 -19.40 -14.53
C ILE A 380 4.18 -19.18 -14.20
N ILE A 381 4.54 -19.23 -12.91
CA ILE A 381 5.93 -19.12 -12.44
C ILE A 381 6.90 -20.07 -13.18
N PRO A 382 6.60 -21.36 -13.46
CA PRO A 382 7.52 -22.22 -14.22
C PRO A 382 7.90 -21.67 -15.59
N ASP A 383 6.92 -21.15 -16.33
CA ASP A 383 7.14 -20.61 -17.67
C ASP A 383 8.04 -19.37 -17.61
N ILE A 384 7.84 -18.52 -16.59
CA ILE A 384 8.72 -17.38 -16.29
C ILE A 384 10.15 -17.85 -16.02
N LEU A 385 10.34 -18.84 -15.15
CA LEU A 385 11.67 -19.35 -14.80
C LEU A 385 12.38 -19.99 -16.00
N SER A 386 11.65 -20.69 -16.87
CA SER A 386 12.19 -21.29 -18.10
C SER A 386 12.78 -20.23 -19.04
N GLU A 387 12.08 -19.11 -19.21
CA GLU A 387 12.58 -17.97 -20.00
C GLU A 387 13.78 -17.29 -19.33
N LEU A 388 13.71 -17.04 -18.01
CA LEU A 388 14.81 -16.43 -17.25
C LEU A 388 16.09 -17.29 -17.27
N ASN A 389 15.97 -18.61 -17.39
CA ASN A 389 17.11 -19.51 -17.43
C ASN A 389 17.97 -19.35 -18.69
N GLN A 390 17.43 -18.77 -19.76
CA GLN A 390 18.16 -18.44 -20.98
C GLN A 390 19.05 -17.18 -20.80
N LEU A 391 18.80 -16.38 -19.78
CA LEU A 391 19.58 -15.20 -19.43
C LEU A 391 20.76 -15.56 -18.50
N LYS A 392 21.82 -14.76 -18.56
CA LYS A 392 23.11 -14.97 -17.89
C LYS A 392 23.22 -14.23 -16.57
N SER A 393 22.59 -13.06 -16.41
CA SER A 393 22.70 -12.28 -15.18
C SER A 393 22.29 -13.09 -13.94
N GLY A 394 23.08 -12.95 -12.87
CA GLY A 394 22.78 -13.59 -11.58
C GLY A 394 21.46 -13.11 -10.96
N LEU A 395 20.98 -11.91 -11.32
CA LEU A 395 19.70 -11.37 -10.87
C LEU A 395 18.48 -12.15 -11.42
N PHE A 396 18.68 -13.02 -12.41
CA PHE A 396 17.64 -13.86 -13.01
C PHE A 396 17.69 -15.31 -12.51
N LYS A 397 18.53 -15.61 -11.50
CA LYS A 397 18.67 -16.94 -10.91
C LYS A 397 18.07 -16.95 -9.50
N ILE A 398 17.44 -18.07 -9.14
CA ILE A 398 17.05 -18.37 -7.76
C ILE A 398 17.97 -19.50 -7.27
N GLU A 399 18.45 -19.43 -6.02
CA GLU A 399 19.46 -20.37 -5.50
C GLU A 399 18.97 -21.83 -5.46
N ASN A 400 17.71 -22.09 -5.09
CA ASN A 400 17.15 -23.44 -4.90
C ASN A 400 16.03 -23.81 -5.89
N GLN A 401 16.11 -23.31 -7.14
CA GLN A 401 15.02 -23.39 -8.15
C GLN A 401 14.24 -24.71 -8.19
N PRO A 402 14.85 -25.91 -8.31
CA PRO A 402 14.10 -27.13 -8.57
C PRO A 402 13.20 -27.57 -7.41
N GLU A 403 13.70 -27.47 -6.18
CA GLU A 403 12.97 -27.93 -4.99
C GLU A 403 11.86 -26.95 -4.61
N ASP A 404 12.17 -25.65 -4.60
CA ASP A 404 11.23 -24.57 -4.36
C ASP A 404 10.07 -24.63 -5.37
N PHE A 405 10.40 -24.84 -6.64
CA PHE A 405 9.41 -24.98 -7.71
C PHE A 405 8.47 -26.18 -7.52
N GLN A 406 9.02 -27.33 -7.12
CA GLN A 406 8.21 -28.52 -6.87
C GLN A 406 7.20 -28.28 -5.74
N ARG A 407 7.61 -27.57 -4.67
CA ARG A 407 6.73 -27.21 -3.56
C ARG A 407 5.63 -26.24 -3.98
N LEU A 408 5.98 -25.19 -4.74
CA LEU A 408 4.98 -24.24 -5.27
C LEU A 408 3.97 -24.94 -6.22
N SER A 409 4.45 -25.82 -7.08
CA SER A 409 3.60 -26.62 -7.97
C SER A 409 2.66 -27.54 -7.20
N ALA A 410 3.13 -28.14 -6.09
CA ALA A 410 2.32 -28.96 -5.21
C ALA A 410 1.18 -28.14 -4.55
N LEU A 411 1.45 -26.89 -4.16
CA LEU A 411 0.41 -25.98 -3.65
C LEU A 411 -0.64 -25.65 -4.72
N ALA A 412 -0.20 -25.36 -5.95
CA ALA A 412 -1.12 -25.10 -7.05
C ALA A 412 -2.00 -26.33 -7.34
N ALA A 413 -1.41 -27.53 -7.36
CA ALA A 413 -2.14 -28.78 -7.54
C ALA A 413 -3.12 -29.07 -6.39
N LEU A 414 -2.76 -28.74 -5.15
CA LEU A 414 -3.64 -28.86 -3.98
C LEU A 414 -4.90 -28.01 -4.15
N ILE A 415 -4.73 -26.74 -4.55
CA ILE A 415 -5.84 -25.82 -4.79
C ILE A 415 -6.65 -26.27 -6.00
N GLU A 416 -6.00 -26.68 -7.10
CA GLU A 416 -6.66 -27.19 -8.30
C GLU A 416 -7.53 -28.40 -7.99
N LYS A 417 -7.08 -29.32 -7.14
CA LYS A 417 -7.87 -30.49 -6.74
C LYS A 417 -9.02 -30.12 -5.79
N GLY A 418 -8.81 -29.15 -4.91
CA GLY A 418 -9.72 -28.83 -3.80
C GLY A 418 -10.78 -27.78 -4.10
N ILE A 419 -10.44 -26.70 -4.80
CA ILE A 419 -11.28 -25.50 -4.91
C ILE A 419 -11.85 -25.35 -6.31
N ARG A 420 -13.13 -24.99 -6.38
CA ARG A 420 -13.84 -24.73 -7.64
C ARG A 420 -13.39 -23.42 -8.28
N GLU A 421 -13.30 -23.42 -9.61
CA GLU A 421 -12.98 -22.19 -10.37
C GLU A 421 -14.07 -21.13 -10.25
N ASP A 422 -15.33 -21.56 -10.15
CA ASP A 422 -16.51 -20.69 -10.02
C ASP A 422 -16.90 -20.41 -8.56
N ALA A 423 -15.96 -20.57 -7.62
CA ALA A 423 -16.25 -20.46 -6.20
C ALA A 423 -16.82 -19.07 -5.81
N PRO A 424 -17.81 -19.03 -4.89
CA PRO A 424 -18.39 -17.78 -4.41
C PRO A 424 -17.39 -17.01 -3.53
N LEU A 425 -17.66 -15.71 -3.34
CA LEU A 425 -16.90 -14.87 -2.40
C LEU A 425 -17.15 -15.29 -0.94
N THR A 426 -18.37 -15.72 -0.63
CA THR A 426 -18.77 -16.09 0.73
C THR A 426 -18.32 -17.51 1.06
N ILE A 427 -17.53 -17.65 2.13
CA ILE A 427 -16.97 -18.95 2.52
C ILE A 427 -17.88 -19.80 3.42
N ASN A 428 -18.90 -19.18 4.03
CA ASN A 428 -19.77 -19.84 5.01
C ASN A 428 -21.07 -20.42 4.42
N GLU A 429 -21.34 -20.17 3.13
CA GLU A 429 -22.57 -20.64 2.46
C GLU A 429 -22.34 -21.91 1.62
N GLY A 430 -21.11 -22.45 1.62
CA GLY A 430 -20.70 -23.62 0.82
C GLY A 430 -20.63 -23.34 -0.69
N GLY A 431 -20.34 -24.37 -1.49
CA GLY A 431 -20.14 -24.24 -2.95
C GLY A 431 -18.71 -23.89 -3.36
N ILE A 432 -17.73 -24.15 -2.51
CA ILE A 432 -16.32 -23.79 -2.67
C ILE A 432 -15.50 -25.00 -3.12
N ILE A 433 -15.79 -26.18 -2.56
CA ILE A 433 -14.97 -27.37 -2.76
C ILE A 433 -15.44 -28.16 -3.99
N LYS A 434 -14.47 -28.70 -4.75
CA LYS A 434 -14.73 -29.54 -5.94
C LYS A 434 -15.30 -30.90 -5.54
N THR A 435 -16.24 -31.40 -6.35
CA THR A 435 -16.75 -32.78 -6.24
C THR A 435 -15.62 -33.78 -6.47
N GLY A 436 -15.60 -34.88 -5.72
CA GLY A 436 -14.53 -35.88 -5.75
C GLY A 436 -13.34 -35.57 -4.84
N TYR A 437 -13.36 -34.45 -4.11
CA TYR A 437 -12.33 -34.15 -3.11
C TYR A 437 -12.54 -34.94 -1.80
N SER A 438 -13.79 -35.12 -1.39
CA SER A 438 -14.18 -35.87 -0.18
C SER A 438 -15.47 -36.64 -0.46
N GLU A 439 -15.45 -37.95 -0.19
CA GLU A 439 -16.61 -38.84 -0.38
C GLU A 439 -17.79 -38.41 0.51
N GLU A 440 -17.52 -38.02 1.75
CA GLU A 440 -18.52 -37.52 2.69
C GLU A 440 -19.18 -36.22 2.18
N LEU A 441 -18.38 -35.31 1.62
CA LEU A 441 -18.90 -34.08 1.03
C LEU A 441 -19.75 -34.39 -0.21
N ASP A 442 -19.32 -35.32 -1.05
CA ASP A 442 -20.05 -35.73 -2.24
C ASP A 442 -21.41 -36.34 -1.89
N GLU A 443 -21.52 -37.09 -0.79
CA GLU A 443 -22.80 -37.59 -0.28
C GLU A 443 -23.73 -36.44 0.13
N LEU A 444 -23.22 -35.45 0.88
CA LEU A 444 -24.01 -34.27 1.28
C LEU A 444 -24.45 -33.42 0.08
N ILE A 445 -23.59 -33.31 -0.95
CA ILE A 445 -23.93 -32.64 -2.22
C ILE A 445 -25.06 -33.41 -2.93
N ARG A 446 -24.98 -34.75 -3.00
CA ARG A 446 -26.03 -35.58 -3.59
C ARG A 446 -27.37 -35.39 -2.91
N ILE A 447 -27.42 -35.49 -1.57
CA ILE A 447 -28.63 -35.27 -0.77
C ILE A 447 -29.25 -33.89 -1.06
N SER A 448 -28.40 -32.85 -1.15
CA SER A 448 -28.85 -31.48 -1.46
C SER A 448 -29.40 -31.35 -2.88
N SER A 449 -28.79 -32.03 -3.86
CA SER A 449 -29.19 -32.00 -5.27
C SER A 449 -30.46 -32.81 -5.54
N ASP A 450 -30.57 -34.00 -4.95
CA ASP A 450 -31.76 -34.85 -4.99
C ASP A 450 -32.96 -34.16 -4.37
N GLY A 451 -32.72 -33.27 -3.41
CA GLY A 451 -33.75 -32.46 -2.81
C GLY A 451 -34.51 -31.58 -3.80
N LYS A 452 -33.83 -30.94 -4.76
CA LYS A 452 -34.51 -30.12 -5.78
C LYS A 452 -35.40 -30.97 -6.68
N SER A 453 -34.92 -32.14 -7.08
CA SER A 453 -35.67 -33.10 -7.89
C SER A 453 -36.87 -33.66 -7.12
N TRP A 454 -36.72 -33.89 -5.82
CA TRP A 454 -37.81 -34.33 -4.95
C TRP A 454 -38.90 -33.25 -4.78
N LEU A 455 -38.53 -31.99 -4.55
CA LEU A 455 -39.49 -30.87 -4.46
C LEU A 455 -40.30 -30.70 -5.74
N ALA A 456 -39.67 -30.84 -6.91
CA ALA A 456 -40.36 -30.78 -8.19
C ALA A 456 -41.35 -31.94 -8.39
N ARG A 457 -41.00 -33.14 -7.92
CA ARG A 457 -41.92 -34.29 -7.92
C ARG A 457 -43.08 -34.09 -6.96
N LEU A 458 -42.81 -33.67 -5.72
CA LEU A 458 -43.84 -33.37 -4.72
C LEU A 458 -44.81 -32.30 -5.24
N GLU A 459 -44.32 -31.22 -5.86
CA GLU A 459 -45.18 -30.19 -6.43
C GLU A 459 -46.14 -30.74 -7.48
N ASN A 460 -45.67 -31.62 -8.36
CA ASN A 460 -46.51 -32.23 -9.39
C ASN A 460 -47.49 -33.25 -8.79
N GLU A 461 -47.03 -34.12 -7.89
CA GLU A 461 -47.89 -35.09 -7.21
C GLU A 461 -49.00 -34.40 -6.41
N GLU A 462 -48.69 -33.32 -5.69
CA GLU A 462 -49.69 -32.58 -4.94
C GLU A 462 -50.64 -31.79 -5.85
N ARG A 463 -50.18 -31.29 -7.00
CA ARG A 463 -51.07 -30.72 -8.04
C ARG A 463 -52.06 -31.75 -8.58
N ASP A 464 -51.58 -32.95 -8.88
CA ASP A 464 -52.39 -34.03 -9.45
C ASP A 464 -53.40 -34.56 -8.43
N LYS A 465 -52.97 -34.77 -7.17
CA LYS A 465 -53.85 -35.26 -6.08
C LYS A 465 -54.93 -34.25 -5.69
N THR A 466 -54.60 -32.96 -5.63
CA THR A 466 -55.53 -31.92 -5.18
C THR A 466 -56.35 -31.30 -6.32
N GLY A 467 -55.91 -31.44 -7.57
CA GLY A 467 -56.49 -30.76 -8.73
C GLY A 467 -56.21 -29.25 -8.77
N ILE A 468 -55.35 -28.73 -7.88
CA ILE A 468 -55.05 -27.30 -7.76
C ILE A 468 -53.83 -26.97 -8.61
N SER A 469 -54.04 -26.62 -9.89
CA SER A 469 -52.95 -26.29 -10.83
C SER A 469 -52.07 -25.10 -10.40
N THR A 470 -52.60 -24.19 -9.57
CA THR A 470 -51.87 -23.01 -9.08
C THR A 470 -50.98 -23.30 -7.87
N LEU A 471 -51.03 -24.51 -7.30
CA LEU A 471 -50.22 -24.91 -6.14
C LEU A 471 -48.73 -24.79 -6.48
N LYS A 472 -47.95 -24.18 -5.58
CA LYS A 472 -46.49 -24.09 -5.72
C LYS A 472 -45.78 -24.40 -4.41
N VAL A 473 -44.69 -25.16 -4.48
CA VAL A 473 -43.80 -25.34 -3.34
C VAL A 473 -42.77 -24.21 -3.36
N LYS A 474 -42.71 -23.42 -2.29
CA LYS A 474 -41.82 -22.27 -2.18
C LYS A 474 -41.03 -22.34 -0.88
N TYR A 475 -39.93 -21.60 -0.83
CA TYR A 475 -39.10 -21.45 0.36
C TYR A 475 -39.11 -20.00 0.84
N ASN A 476 -39.09 -19.78 2.14
CA ASN A 476 -38.67 -18.51 2.72
C ASN A 476 -37.80 -18.74 3.96
N LYS A 477 -37.04 -17.71 4.36
CA LYS A 477 -36.12 -17.78 5.51
C LYS A 477 -36.81 -17.89 6.88
N VAL A 478 -38.12 -17.59 6.98
CA VAL A 478 -38.82 -17.45 8.28
C VAL A 478 -39.56 -18.72 8.68
N PHE A 479 -40.15 -19.43 7.71
CA PHE A 479 -41.01 -20.60 7.90
C PHE A 479 -40.54 -21.83 7.13
N GLY A 480 -39.45 -21.73 6.37
CA GLY A 480 -38.91 -22.85 5.62
C GLY A 480 -39.63 -23.11 4.30
N TYR A 481 -39.74 -24.39 3.93
CA TYR A 481 -40.51 -24.80 2.75
C TYR A 481 -42.00 -24.82 3.07
N TYR A 482 -42.83 -24.32 2.14
CA TYR A 482 -44.28 -24.31 2.27
C TYR A 482 -44.95 -24.51 0.93
N ILE A 483 -46.18 -24.99 0.99
CA ILE A 483 -47.08 -25.12 -0.15
C ILE A 483 -47.97 -23.88 -0.18
N GLU A 484 -47.90 -23.11 -1.26
CA GLU A 484 -48.72 -21.92 -1.47
C GLU A 484 -49.89 -22.23 -2.40
N VAL A 485 -51.10 -21.96 -1.92
CA VAL A 485 -52.36 -22.16 -2.64
C VAL A 485 -53.11 -20.83 -2.73
N SER A 486 -53.77 -20.57 -3.86
CA SER A 486 -54.59 -19.35 -4.01
C SER A 486 -55.75 -19.34 -3.01
N LYS A 487 -56.10 -18.18 -2.47
CA LYS A 487 -57.14 -18.07 -1.42
C LYS A 487 -58.50 -18.63 -1.85
N ASN A 488 -58.83 -18.53 -3.14
CA ASN A 488 -60.07 -19.07 -3.72
C ASN A 488 -60.14 -20.60 -3.71
N ARG A 489 -59.00 -21.27 -3.57
CA ARG A 489 -58.83 -22.74 -3.54
C ARG A 489 -58.44 -23.23 -2.14
N ALA A 490 -58.43 -22.36 -1.13
CA ALA A 490 -58.03 -22.71 0.22
C ALA A 490 -59.00 -23.69 0.92
N GLY A 491 -60.24 -23.80 0.44
CA GLY A 491 -61.21 -24.82 0.92
C GLY A 491 -61.05 -26.18 0.25
N ASP A 492 -60.27 -26.27 -0.84
CA ASP A 492 -60.04 -27.50 -1.61
C ASP A 492 -58.78 -28.25 -1.12
N VAL A 493 -58.09 -27.72 -0.10
CA VAL A 493 -56.84 -28.32 0.42
C VAL A 493 -57.16 -29.50 1.35
N PRO A 494 -56.35 -30.59 1.33
CA PRO A 494 -56.57 -31.74 2.21
C PRO A 494 -56.39 -31.42 3.70
N ASP A 495 -57.07 -32.18 4.57
CA ASP A 495 -57.02 -31.99 6.04
C ASP A 495 -55.63 -32.13 6.67
N HIS A 496 -54.72 -32.87 6.01
CA HIS A 496 -53.34 -33.06 6.49
C HIS A 496 -52.43 -31.84 6.23
N TYR A 497 -52.93 -30.81 5.55
CA TYR A 497 -52.20 -29.56 5.33
C TYR A 497 -52.32 -28.66 6.56
N VAL A 498 -51.21 -28.47 7.28
CA VAL A 498 -51.17 -27.60 8.45
C VAL A 498 -50.92 -26.17 8.00
N ARG A 499 -51.91 -25.29 8.17
CA ARG A 499 -51.80 -23.87 7.78
C ARG A 499 -50.76 -23.12 8.61
N LYS A 500 -49.87 -22.40 7.93
CA LYS A 500 -48.79 -21.59 8.54
C LYS A 500 -49.04 -20.09 8.48
N GLN A 501 -49.54 -19.58 7.36
CA GLN A 501 -49.75 -18.14 7.17
C GLN A 501 -50.85 -17.87 6.14
N THR A 502 -51.69 -16.86 6.40
CA THR A 502 -52.68 -16.35 5.45
C THR A 502 -52.19 -15.02 4.89
N LEU A 503 -52.13 -14.91 3.56
CA LEU A 503 -51.82 -13.69 2.82
C LEU A 503 -53.10 -13.10 2.21
N VAL A 504 -52.97 -11.91 1.61
CA VAL A 504 -54.09 -11.23 0.94
C VAL A 504 -54.71 -12.12 -0.16
N ASN A 505 -53.87 -12.79 -0.96
CA ASN A 505 -54.29 -13.56 -2.15
C ASN A 505 -53.96 -15.07 -2.08
N ALA A 506 -53.31 -15.56 -1.03
CA ALA A 506 -52.85 -16.94 -0.92
C ALA A 506 -52.83 -17.43 0.53
N GLU A 507 -52.88 -18.75 0.72
CA GLU A 507 -52.64 -19.41 2.00
C GLU A 507 -51.42 -20.34 1.88
N ARG A 508 -50.61 -20.38 2.95
CA ARG A 508 -49.38 -21.17 3.03
C ARG A 508 -49.56 -22.31 4.01
N TYR A 509 -49.21 -23.52 3.59
CA TYR A 509 -49.37 -24.76 4.35
C TYR A 509 -48.05 -25.53 4.45
N ILE A 510 -47.96 -26.41 5.43
CA ILE A 510 -46.89 -27.40 5.56
C ILE A 510 -47.50 -28.79 5.74
N THR A 511 -46.82 -29.83 5.26
CA THR A 511 -47.16 -31.23 5.51
C THR A 511 -46.05 -31.90 6.32
N ASP A 512 -46.35 -33.01 7.00
CA ASP A 512 -45.33 -33.76 7.75
C ASP A 512 -44.20 -34.25 6.83
N GLU A 513 -44.55 -34.71 5.63
CA GLU A 513 -43.60 -35.14 4.60
C GLU A 513 -42.65 -34.00 4.19
N LEU A 514 -43.20 -32.81 3.90
CA LEU A 514 -42.40 -31.63 3.55
C LEU A 514 -41.50 -31.19 4.71
N LYS A 515 -41.96 -31.30 5.96
CA LYS A 515 -41.21 -30.95 7.16
C LYS A 515 -40.05 -31.92 7.44
N THR A 516 -40.28 -33.23 7.29
CA THR A 516 -39.22 -34.24 7.42
C THR A 516 -38.15 -34.06 6.35
N PHE A 517 -38.59 -33.81 5.11
CA PHE A 517 -37.70 -33.49 4.02
C PHE A 517 -36.90 -32.19 4.25
N GLU A 518 -37.57 -31.13 4.68
CA GLU A 518 -36.93 -29.85 5.02
C GLU A 518 -35.82 -30.04 6.05
N THR A 519 -36.10 -30.78 7.13
CA THR A 519 -35.11 -31.05 8.20
C THR A 519 -33.91 -31.79 7.64
N LYS A 520 -34.13 -32.79 6.77
CA LYS A 520 -33.05 -33.56 6.14
C LYS A 520 -32.20 -32.71 5.20
N VAL A 521 -32.83 -31.91 4.33
CA VAL A 521 -32.11 -31.10 3.33
C VAL A 521 -31.41 -29.91 3.95
N LEU A 522 -32.07 -29.17 4.84
CA LEU A 522 -31.44 -28.04 5.54
C LEU A 522 -30.30 -28.51 6.43
N GLY A 523 -30.47 -29.63 7.14
CA GLY A 523 -29.40 -30.24 7.93
C GLY A 523 -28.21 -30.65 7.06
N ALA A 524 -28.45 -31.29 5.91
CA ALA A 524 -27.38 -31.64 4.97
C ALA A 524 -26.68 -30.39 4.38
N GLN A 525 -27.42 -29.31 4.11
CA GLN A 525 -26.83 -28.05 3.62
C GLN A 525 -25.94 -27.37 4.67
N GLU A 526 -26.37 -27.35 5.93
CA GLU A 526 -25.59 -26.80 7.04
C GLU A 526 -24.33 -27.64 7.31
N GLN A 527 -24.47 -28.97 7.34
CA GLN A 527 -23.34 -29.90 7.46
C GLN A 527 -22.36 -29.74 6.30
N ARG A 528 -22.88 -29.62 5.06
CA ARG A 528 -22.08 -29.35 3.88
C ARG A 528 -21.27 -28.07 4.02
N ALA A 529 -21.93 -26.96 4.39
CA ALA A 529 -21.25 -25.67 4.55
C ALA A 529 -20.15 -25.74 5.63
N SER A 530 -20.42 -26.41 6.74
CA SER A 530 -19.43 -26.59 7.81
C SER A 530 -18.25 -27.47 7.38
N LEU A 531 -18.50 -28.58 6.67
CA LEU A 531 -17.45 -29.47 6.19
C LEU A 531 -16.61 -28.81 5.10
N GLU A 532 -17.23 -28.08 4.17
CA GLU A 532 -16.51 -27.30 3.15
C GLU A 532 -15.62 -26.24 3.79
N TYR A 533 -16.10 -25.54 4.82
CA TYR A 533 -15.30 -24.58 5.58
C TYR A 533 -14.10 -25.23 6.29
N GLU A 534 -14.29 -26.42 6.87
CA GLU A 534 -13.19 -27.18 7.49
C GLU A 534 -12.14 -27.58 6.45
N ILE A 535 -12.57 -28.13 5.30
CA ILE A 535 -11.68 -28.51 4.20
C ILE A 535 -10.92 -27.29 3.67
N PHE A 536 -11.61 -26.18 3.45
CA PHE A 536 -11.01 -24.93 3.00
C PHE A 536 -9.91 -24.46 3.97
N ASN A 537 -10.19 -24.50 5.28
CA ASN A 537 -9.21 -24.15 6.29
C ASN A 537 -7.99 -25.09 6.29
N LYS A 538 -8.18 -26.40 6.07
CA LYS A 538 -7.07 -27.35 5.93
C LYS A 538 -6.17 -26.99 4.75
N ILE A 539 -6.75 -26.70 3.58
CA ILE A 539 -6.00 -26.25 2.39
C ILE A 539 -5.21 -24.99 2.72
N ARG A 540 -5.86 -24.00 3.36
CA ARG A 540 -5.21 -22.76 3.78
C ARG A 540 -4.02 -23.01 4.72
N SER A 541 -4.17 -23.91 5.69
CA SER A 541 -3.11 -24.28 6.62
C SER A 541 -1.89 -24.90 5.92
N GLU A 542 -2.09 -25.69 4.86
CA GLU A 542 -0.96 -26.20 4.07
C GLU A 542 -0.22 -25.08 3.32
N ILE A 543 -0.94 -24.09 2.77
CA ILE A 543 -0.33 -22.92 2.11
C ILE A 543 0.50 -22.09 3.10
N ILE A 544 -0.02 -21.87 4.31
CA ILE A 544 0.64 -21.06 5.35
C ILE A 544 2.01 -21.65 5.73
N LYS A 545 2.18 -22.97 5.69
CA LYS A 545 3.48 -23.62 6.00
C LYS A 545 4.60 -23.18 5.06
N GLU A 546 4.26 -22.84 3.82
CA GLU A 546 5.20 -22.42 2.78
C GLU A 546 5.24 -20.88 2.61
N ASN A 547 4.68 -20.10 3.55
CA ASN A 547 4.55 -18.64 3.42
C ASN A 547 5.89 -17.93 3.13
N LYS A 548 6.99 -18.38 3.76
CA LYS A 548 8.32 -17.80 3.51
C LYS A 548 8.74 -17.96 2.04
N LEU A 549 8.53 -19.14 1.47
CA LEU A 549 8.84 -19.43 0.07
C LEU A 549 7.98 -18.58 -0.87
N ILE A 550 6.69 -18.43 -0.55
CA ILE A 550 5.75 -17.62 -1.31
C ILE A 550 6.19 -16.15 -1.35
N MET A 551 6.53 -15.57 -0.19
CA MET A 551 6.97 -14.17 -0.11
C MET A 551 8.29 -13.92 -0.84
N ASN A 552 9.26 -14.82 -0.69
CA ASN A 552 10.53 -14.73 -1.42
C ASN A 552 10.31 -14.78 -2.94
N THR A 553 9.39 -15.65 -3.39
CA THR A 553 9.05 -15.77 -4.81
C THR A 553 8.35 -14.51 -5.32
N ALA A 554 7.42 -13.95 -4.53
CA ALA A 554 6.75 -12.70 -4.87
C ALA A 554 7.74 -11.53 -5.03
N GLN A 555 8.67 -11.38 -4.08
CA GLN A 555 9.73 -10.36 -4.14
C GLN A 555 10.66 -10.55 -5.35
N PHE A 556 11.04 -11.80 -5.65
CA PHE A 556 11.84 -12.10 -6.84
C PHE A 556 11.10 -11.70 -8.12
N ILE A 557 9.84 -12.12 -8.29
CA ILE A 557 9.02 -11.79 -9.46
C ILE A 557 8.78 -10.27 -9.57
N ALA A 558 8.59 -9.56 -8.46
CA ALA A 558 8.52 -8.10 -8.44
C ALA A 558 9.81 -7.46 -8.97
N GLY A 559 10.98 -7.98 -8.58
CA GLY A 559 12.28 -7.56 -9.09
C GLY A 559 12.45 -7.81 -10.59
N ILE A 560 12.01 -8.97 -11.07
CA ILE A 560 11.99 -9.31 -12.50
C ILE A 560 11.12 -8.32 -13.28
N ASP A 561 9.90 -8.06 -12.81
CA ASP A 561 8.98 -7.09 -13.44
C ASP A 561 9.62 -5.70 -13.53
N CYS A 562 10.29 -5.23 -12.46
CA CYS A 562 11.01 -3.95 -12.47
C CYS A 562 12.14 -3.90 -13.52
N LEU A 563 13.00 -4.93 -13.59
CA LEU A 563 14.11 -4.97 -14.55
C LEU A 563 13.61 -5.04 -15.99
N PHE A 564 12.60 -5.87 -16.26
CA PHE A 564 11.99 -5.98 -17.58
C PHE A 564 11.24 -4.72 -17.97
N ASN A 565 10.62 -4.04 -16.99
CA ASN A 565 10.02 -2.73 -17.16
C ASN A 565 11.05 -1.67 -17.57
N LEU A 566 12.18 -1.57 -16.87
CA LEU A 566 13.21 -0.58 -17.21
C LEU A 566 13.80 -0.83 -18.60
N ALA A 567 13.98 -2.09 -19.00
CA ALA A 567 14.42 -2.46 -20.34
C ALA A 567 13.38 -2.07 -21.42
N GLU A 568 12.09 -2.31 -21.15
CA GLU A 568 10.99 -1.92 -22.04
C GLU A 568 10.90 -0.41 -22.21
N VAL A 569 11.02 0.35 -21.12
CA VAL A 569 11.06 1.82 -21.15
C VAL A 569 12.28 2.32 -21.92
N ALA A 570 13.44 1.70 -21.71
CA ALA A 570 14.67 2.08 -22.39
C ALA A 570 14.59 1.87 -23.91
N ASP A 571 13.98 0.78 -24.36
CA ASP A 571 13.79 0.49 -25.78
C ASP A 571 12.77 1.44 -26.42
N ASN A 572 11.59 1.58 -25.80
CA ASN A 572 10.50 2.41 -26.32
C ASN A 572 10.86 3.91 -26.40
N ASN A 573 11.78 4.39 -25.56
CA ASN A 573 12.15 5.79 -25.50
C ASN A 573 13.55 6.09 -26.06
N GLY A 574 14.26 5.08 -26.58
CA GLY A 574 15.62 5.25 -27.08
C GLY A 574 16.58 5.75 -26.01
N TYR A 575 16.57 5.13 -24.82
CA TYR A 575 17.51 5.45 -23.74
C TYR A 575 18.80 4.64 -23.88
N SER A 576 19.90 5.24 -23.45
CA SER A 576 21.24 4.65 -23.46
C SER A 576 21.64 4.14 -22.07
N LYS A 577 22.53 3.15 -22.05
CA LYS A 577 23.10 2.64 -20.81
C LYS A 577 24.12 3.66 -20.27
N PRO A 578 23.95 4.23 -19.06
CA PRO A 578 24.97 5.08 -18.47
C PRO A 578 26.20 4.27 -18.05
N GLU A 579 27.35 4.93 -18.06
CA GLU A 579 28.61 4.44 -17.50
C GLU A 579 28.85 5.05 -16.12
N ILE A 580 29.13 4.21 -15.12
CA ILE A 580 29.49 4.67 -13.78
C ILE A 580 30.98 4.99 -13.76
N ASN A 581 31.37 6.14 -13.21
CA ASN A 581 32.79 6.52 -13.05
C ASN A 581 33.15 6.85 -11.60
N LEU A 582 34.45 6.76 -11.31
CA LEU A 582 35.04 7.10 -10.01
C LEU A 582 35.78 8.45 -10.02
N GLU A 583 35.78 9.14 -11.16
CA GLU A 583 36.50 10.41 -11.37
C GLU A 583 35.67 11.63 -10.92
N GLY A 584 34.43 11.40 -10.46
CA GLY A 584 33.52 12.47 -10.05
C GLY A 584 33.01 13.31 -11.23
N ILE A 585 33.02 12.78 -12.45
CA ILE A 585 32.58 13.51 -13.65
C ILE A 585 31.12 13.20 -13.93
N ILE A 586 30.28 14.23 -14.03
CA ILE A 586 28.93 14.11 -14.60
C ILE A 586 29.00 14.64 -16.03
N LEU A 587 28.99 13.75 -17.01
CA LEU A 587 28.88 14.08 -18.43
C LEU A 587 27.59 13.49 -18.98
N ILE A 588 26.77 14.35 -19.58
CA ILE A 588 25.52 13.99 -20.24
C ILE A 588 25.60 14.57 -21.65
N GLU A 589 25.73 13.74 -22.67
CA GLU A 589 25.76 14.16 -24.08
C GLU A 589 24.37 13.99 -24.70
N GLU A 590 23.87 15.04 -25.34
CA GLU A 590 22.54 15.08 -25.96
C GLU A 590 21.42 14.61 -25.01
N GLY A 591 21.49 15.03 -23.75
CA GLY A 591 20.51 14.65 -22.73
C GLY A 591 19.14 15.27 -23.00
N ARG A 592 18.08 14.56 -22.60
CA ARG A 592 16.68 14.99 -22.68
C ARG A 592 16.00 14.86 -21.32
N HIS A 593 15.05 15.73 -21.03
CA HIS A 593 14.24 15.61 -19.82
C HIS A 593 13.20 14.48 -20.01
N PRO A 594 13.21 13.40 -19.19
CA PRO A 594 12.43 12.18 -19.44
C PRO A 594 10.91 12.40 -19.45
N VAL A 595 10.43 13.38 -18.68
CA VAL A 595 9.00 13.76 -18.65
C VAL A 595 8.65 14.75 -19.77
N VAL A 596 9.32 15.90 -19.82
CA VAL A 596 8.99 16.98 -20.77
C VAL A 596 9.09 16.51 -22.23
N GLU A 597 10.04 15.64 -22.59
CA GLU A 597 10.14 15.11 -23.95
C GLU A 597 8.87 14.37 -24.41
N LYS A 598 8.05 13.86 -23.47
CA LYS A 598 6.79 13.15 -23.74
C LYS A 598 5.57 14.05 -23.70
N LEU A 599 5.67 15.24 -23.10
CA LEU A 599 4.56 16.18 -22.96
C LEU A 599 4.52 17.20 -24.11
N ILE A 600 5.66 17.48 -24.76
CA ILE A 600 5.70 18.37 -25.93
C ILE A 600 4.91 17.73 -27.07
N THR A 601 4.02 18.52 -27.68
CA THR A 601 3.22 18.11 -28.85
C THR A 601 3.58 19.00 -30.04
N GLY A 602 3.76 18.40 -31.23
CA GLY A 602 4.01 19.13 -32.48
C GLY A 602 5.46 19.63 -32.69
N GLU A 603 6.29 19.70 -31.65
CA GLU A 603 7.68 20.15 -31.73
C GLU A 603 8.67 19.08 -31.23
N ARG A 604 9.92 19.14 -31.70
CA ARG A 604 10.98 18.21 -31.27
C ARG A 604 11.68 18.77 -30.04
N TYR A 605 11.85 17.95 -29.00
CA TYR A 605 12.66 18.31 -27.82
C TYR A 605 14.11 18.58 -28.25
N VAL A 606 14.69 19.69 -27.77
CA VAL A 606 16.09 20.06 -28.04
C VAL A 606 16.98 19.45 -26.94
N PRO A 607 17.81 18.45 -27.26
CA PRO A 607 18.73 17.86 -26.30
C PRO A 607 19.86 18.83 -25.90
N ASN A 608 20.44 18.63 -24.72
CA ASN A 608 21.51 19.48 -24.18
C ASN A 608 22.66 18.65 -23.62
N THR A 609 23.88 19.15 -23.81
CA THR A 609 25.09 18.55 -23.24
C THR A 609 25.51 19.28 -21.97
N ILE A 610 25.74 18.54 -20.88
CA ILE A 610 26.16 19.06 -19.57
C ILE A 610 27.42 18.32 -19.14
N ARG A 611 28.43 19.09 -18.71
CA ARG A 611 29.63 18.54 -18.07
C ARG A 611 29.87 19.25 -16.73
N LEU A 612 29.90 18.46 -15.66
CA LEU A 612 30.37 18.88 -14.35
C LEU A 612 31.56 18.01 -13.93
N ASP A 613 32.58 18.62 -13.33
CA ASP A 613 33.71 17.93 -12.72
C ASP A 613 34.26 18.72 -11.52
N ASN A 614 35.12 18.09 -10.72
CA ASN A 614 35.68 18.70 -9.51
C ASN A 614 36.86 19.65 -9.79
N GLU A 615 37.33 19.74 -11.04
CA GLU A 615 38.59 20.43 -11.37
C GLU A 615 38.39 21.76 -12.09
N THR A 616 37.44 21.82 -13.02
CA THR A 616 37.29 22.91 -13.99
C THR A 616 35.88 23.46 -14.06
N SER A 617 34.88 22.59 -13.95
CA SER A 617 33.47 22.91 -14.22
C SER A 617 32.62 22.39 -13.08
N GLN A 618 32.79 22.93 -11.88
CA GLN A 618 32.10 22.45 -10.68
C GLN A 618 30.80 23.21 -10.43
N VAL A 619 30.79 24.52 -10.68
CA VAL A 619 29.60 25.37 -10.54
C VAL A 619 29.28 25.99 -11.89
N LEU A 620 28.13 25.64 -12.46
CA LEU A 620 27.66 26.23 -13.72
C LEU A 620 26.67 27.35 -13.42
N ILE A 621 27.02 28.58 -13.78
CA ILE A 621 26.10 29.72 -13.76
C ILE A 621 25.34 29.72 -15.09
N ILE A 622 24.04 29.47 -15.03
CA ILE A 622 23.17 29.33 -16.22
C ILE A 622 22.26 30.56 -16.31
N THR A 623 22.42 31.34 -17.38
CA THR A 623 21.62 32.53 -17.66
C THR A 623 20.73 32.35 -18.89
N GLY A 624 19.74 33.23 -19.05
CA GLY A 624 18.82 33.23 -20.19
C GLY A 624 17.44 33.73 -19.82
N PRO A 625 16.60 34.12 -20.79
CA PRO A 625 15.28 34.67 -20.51
C PRO A 625 14.34 33.65 -19.84
N ASN A 626 13.24 34.15 -19.30
CA ASN A 626 12.16 33.30 -18.81
C ASN A 626 11.64 32.41 -19.95
N MET A 627 11.17 31.20 -19.61
CA MET A 627 10.66 30.20 -20.57
C MET A 627 11.70 29.65 -21.57
N ALA A 628 12.97 30.06 -21.51
CA ALA A 628 14.03 29.48 -22.33
C ALA A 628 14.34 28.00 -21.99
N GLY A 629 13.82 27.47 -20.88
CA GLY A 629 14.02 26.08 -20.48
C GLY A 629 15.13 25.84 -19.46
N LYS A 630 15.59 26.89 -18.75
CA LYS A 630 16.61 26.79 -17.67
C LYS A 630 16.24 25.69 -16.67
N SER A 631 15.12 25.84 -15.98
CA SER A 631 14.62 24.86 -15.00
C SER A 631 14.49 23.44 -15.57
N THR A 632 14.18 23.29 -16.85
CA THR A 632 14.09 21.99 -17.53
C THR A 632 15.45 21.33 -17.65
N VAL A 633 16.49 22.06 -18.06
CA VAL A 633 17.87 21.56 -18.17
C VAL A 633 18.42 21.17 -16.79
N LEU A 634 18.16 21.98 -15.76
CA LEU A 634 18.61 21.69 -14.40
C LEU A 634 17.96 20.40 -13.86
N ARG A 635 16.62 20.32 -13.92
CA ARG A 635 15.88 19.13 -13.46
C ARG A 635 16.27 17.88 -14.25
N GLN A 636 16.49 18.01 -15.56
CA GLN A 636 16.97 16.93 -16.41
C GLN A 636 18.26 16.29 -15.87
N ALA A 637 19.25 17.10 -15.46
CA ALA A 637 20.51 16.58 -14.96
C ALA A 637 20.32 15.72 -13.69
N ALA A 638 19.56 16.21 -12.71
CA ALA A 638 19.26 15.44 -11.50
C ALA A 638 18.47 14.16 -11.79
N LEU A 639 17.50 14.21 -12.70
CA LEU A 639 16.73 13.03 -13.08
C LEU A 639 17.60 11.96 -13.75
N ILE A 640 18.57 12.36 -14.58
CA ILE A 640 19.51 11.42 -15.23
C ILE A 640 20.44 10.76 -14.19
N VAL A 641 20.95 11.53 -13.22
CA VAL A 641 21.75 10.98 -12.11
C VAL A 641 20.93 9.99 -11.29
N LEU A 642 19.71 10.37 -10.90
CA LEU A 642 18.79 9.50 -10.16
C LEU A 642 18.48 8.22 -10.94
N MET A 643 18.13 8.34 -12.23
CA MET A 643 17.84 7.20 -13.09
C MET A 643 19.03 6.25 -13.21
N THR A 644 20.26 6.78 -13.23
CA THR A 644 21.47 5.96 -13.19
C THR A 644 21.56 5.16 -11.89
N GLN A 645 21.41 5.80 -10.73
CA GLN A 645 21.52 5.16 -9.41
C GLN A 645 20.37 4.20 -9.04
N ILE A 646 19.22 4.24 -9.75
CA ILE A 646 18.21 3.17 -9.63
C ILE A 646 18.53 1.95 -10.50
N GLY A 647 19.52 2.06 -11.39
CA GLY A 647 19.89 1.04 -12.38
C GLY A 647 19.10 1.12 -13.69
N SER A 648 18.54 2.28 -14.02
CA SER A 648 17.83 2.53 -15.27
C SER A 648 18.76 3.06 -16.35
N PHE A 649 18.39 2.82 -17.61
CA PHE A 649 18.96 3.56 -18.74
C PHE A 649 18.45 4.99 -18.74
N VAL A 650 19.16 5.90 -19.38
CA VAL A 650 18.94 7.33 -19.30
C VAL A 650 18.64 7.97 -20.66
N PRO A 651 17.84 9.06 -20.69
CA PRO A 651 17.48 9.79 -21.90
C PRO A 651 18.63 10.65 -22.44
N ALA A 652 19.73 10.03 -22.87
CA ALA A 652 20.90 10.70 -23.45
C ALA A 652 21.52 9.84 -24.55
N ASP A 653 22.36 10.41 -25.40
CA ASP A 653 23.15 9.62 -26.35
C ASP A 653 24.30 8.91 -25.62
N ARG A 654 24.92 9.62 -24.67
CA ARG A 654 25.92 9.07 -23.77
C ARG A 654 25.80 9.73 -22.39
N ALA A 655 26.01 8.94 -21.34
CA ALA A 655 26.08 9.46 -19.97
C ALA A 655 27.21 8.78 -19.19
N LEU A 656 28.06 9.58 -18.56
CA LEU A 656 29.11 9.16 -17.63
C LEU A 656 28.80 9.83 -16.29
N ILE A 657 28.40 9.04 -15.30
CA ILE A 657 27.80 9.55 -14.06
C ILE A 657 28.51 8.94 -12.85
N PRO A 658 28.96 9.72 -11.86
CA PRO A 658 29.52 9.18 -10.64
C PRO A 658 28.37 8.84 -9.68
N VAL A 659 28.66 8.08 -8.62
CA VAL A 659 27.69 7.95 -7.53
C VAL A 659 27.64 9.25 -6.75
N VAL A 660 26.42 9.75 -6.55
CA VAL A 660 26.12 10.93 -5.74
C VAL A 660 25.49 10.47 -4.42
N ASP A 661 25.80 11.17 -3.33
CA ASP A 661 25.28 10.85 -1.99
C ASP A 661 23.95 11.55 -1.68
N LYS A 662 23.76 12.79 -2.20
CA LYS A 662 22.54 13.58 -2.04
C LYS A 662 22.22 14.41 -3.28
N ILE A 663 20.93 14.53 -3.59
CA ILE A 663 20.44 15.51 -4.57
C ILE A 663 19.61 16.56 -3.84
N PHE A 664 20.06 17.81 -3.94
CA PHE A 664 19.33 18.97 -3.45
C PHE A 664 18.78 19.77 -4.61
N THR A 665 17.53 20.17 -4.51
CA THR A 665 16.92 21.05 -5.51
C THR A 665 16.15 22.17 -4.85
N ARG A 666 16.48 23.39 -5.25
CA ARG A 666 15.66 24.56 -5.07
C ARG A 666 15.14 24.99 -6.43
N VAL A 667 13.91 24.59 -6.74
CA VAL A 667 13.16 25.08 -7.90
C VAL A 667 12.06 25.98 -7.35
N GLY A 668 11.78 27.11 -8.02
CA GLY A 668 10.91 28.18 -7.52
C GLY A 668 9.64 27.67 -6.82
N ALA A 669 9.33 28.24 -5.65
CA ALA A 669 8.19 27.80 -4.84
C ALA A 669 6.87 28.06 -5.55
N LEU A 670 5.95 27.09 -5.48
CA LEU A 670 4.52 27.38 -5.61
C LEU A 670 4.06 28.09 -4.35
N ASP A 671 3.26 29.14 -4.50
CA ASP A 671 2.72 29.93 -3.40
C ASP A 671 1.98 29.02 -2.41
N ASN A 672 2.57 28.79 -1.24
CA ASN A 672 1.91 28.06 -0.16
C ASN A 672 1.19 29.07 0.74
N LEU A 673 0.16 29.73 0.19
CA LEU A 673 -0.67 30.72 0.87
C LEU A 673 -1.34 30.17 2.15
N SER A 674 -1.47 28.85 2.26
CA SER A 674 -2.12 28.14 3.37
C SER A 674 -1.30 28.07 4.67
N SER A 675 0.04 28.14 4.60
CA SER A 675 0.89 28.01 5.81
C SER A 675 1.21 29.33 6.51
N GLY A 676 0.81 30.47 5.93
CA GLY A 676 1.08 31.80 6.49
C GLY A 676 2.56 32.19 6.55
N GLN A 677 3.45 31.42 5.92
CA GLN A 677 4.88 31.71 5.84
C GLN A 677 5.20 32.56 4.60
N SER A 678 6.14 33.51 4.74
CA SER A 678 6.64 34.30 3.61
C SER A 678 7.35 33.39 2.60
N THR A 679 7.07 33.58 1.30
CA THR A 679 7.74 32.84 0.21
C THR A 679 9.26 32.96 0.29
N PHE A 680 9.75 34.15 0.64
CA PHE A 680 11.17 34.39 0.86
C PHE A 680 11.73 33.63 2.07
N MET A 681 10.95 33.47 3.16
CA MET A 681 11.42 32.72 4.33
C MET A 681 11.54 31.23 4.02
N VAL A 682 10.55 30.64 3.35
CA VAL A 682 10.61 29.24 2.88
C VAL A 682 11.81 29.05 1.94
N GLU A 683 12.04 30.00 1.04
CA GLU A 683 13.20 29.99 0.15
C GLU A 683 14.54 29.99 0.92
N MET A 684 14.64 30.80 1.98
CA MET A 684 15.85 30.85 2.81
C MET A 684 16.02 29.60 3.69
N GLU A 685 14.93 29.02 4.20
CA GLU A 685 14.97 27.75 4.94
C GLU A 685 15.42 26.60 4.04
N GLU A 686 14.89 26.51 2.82
CA GLU A 686 15.31 25.53 1.82
C GLU A 686 16.80 25.71 1.47
N THR A 687 17.23 26.95 1.23
CA THR A 687 18.65 27.25 0.95
C THR A 687 19.54 26.88 2.13
N ALA A 688 19.14 27.21 3.36
CA ALA A 688 19.88 26.85 4.56
C ALA A 688 19.99 25.33 4.72
N ASN A 689 18.94 24.57 4.37
CA ASN A 689 19.00 23.11 4.38
C ASN A 689 20.09 22.58 3.45
N ILE A 690 20.18 23.12 2.22
CA ILE A 690 21.20 22.74 1.23
C ILE A 690 22.59 23.02 1.79
N LEU A 691 22.85 24.25 2.25
CA LEU A 691 24.18 24.66 2.69
C LEU A 691 24.68 23.87 3.91
N ASN A 692 23.79 23.53 4.84
CA ASN A 692 24.16 22.81 6.05
C ASN A 692 24.39 21.31 5.83
N ASN A 693 23.77 20.72 4.81
CA ASN A 693 23.74 19.25 4.63
C ASN A 693 24.45 18.74 3.37
N ALA A 694 24.78 19.61 2.41
CA ALA A 694 25.53 19.24 1.22
C ALA A 694 26.93 18.73 1.57
N THR A 695 27.40 17.78 0.77
CA THR A 695 28.77 17.25 0.81
C THR A 695 29.45 17.45 -0.55
N PRO A 696 30.77 17.27 -0.66
CA PRO A 696 31.48 17.33 -1.95
C PRO A 696 30.98 16.31 -2.99
N ASP A 697 30.36 15.23 -2.54
CA ASP A 697 29.80 14.16 -3.37
C ASP A 697 28.34 14.42 -3.78
N SER A 698 27.73 15.50 -3.29
CA SER A 698 26.35 15.86 -3.58
C SER A 698 26.20 16.54 -4.94
N LEU A 699 24.96 16.56 -5.46
CA LEU A 699 24.54 17.37 -6.60
C LEU A 699 23.53 18.41 -6.13
N VAL A 700 23.83 19.68 -6.40
CA VAL A 700 23.00 20.82 -6.01
C VAL A 700 22.40 21.50 -7.24
N ILE A 701 21.09 21.73 -7.22
CA ILE A 701 20.35 22.48 -8.21
C ILE A 701 19.74 23.70 -7.54
N ILE A 702 20.10 24.89 -8.03
CA ILE A 702 19.53 26.16 -7.59
C ILE A 702 18.92 26.85 -8.80
N ASP A 703 17.65 27.19 -8.71
CA ASP A 703 16.91 27.88 -9.75
C ASP A 703 16.31 29.17 -9.20
N GLU A 704 16.89 30.29 -9.62
CA GLU A 704 16.36 31.65 -9.42
C GLU A 704 16.21 32.09 -7.95
N ILE A 705 17.20 31.78 -7.11
CA ILE A 705 17.26 32.24 -5.72
C ILE A 705 17.39 33.77 -5.59
N GLY A 706 16.84 34.33 -4.51
CA GLY A 706 16.91 35.74 -4.14
C GLY A 706 15.85 36.59 -4.82
N ARG A 707 14.77 36.01 -5.35
CA ARG A 707 13.71 36.74 -6.07
C ARG A 707 12.69 37.44 -5.16
N GLY A 708 12.51 36.96 -3.94
CA GLY A 708 11.51 37.48 -3.01
C GLY A 708 11.89 38.77 -2.27
N THR A 709 12.99 39.42 -2.63
CA THR A 709 13.54 40.60 -1.91
C THR A 709 14.09 41.66 -2.88
N SER A 710 14.71 42.73 -2.36
CA SER A 710 15.33 43.78 -3.17
C SER A 710 16.42 43.21 -4.09
N THR A 711 16.61 43.80 -5.27
CA THR A 711 17.54 43.29 -6.29
C THR A 711 18.96 43.12 -5.74
N PHE A 712 19.45 44.08 -4.96
CA PHE A 712 20.80 44.03 -4.39
C PHE A 712 20.92 43.02 -3.25
N ASP A 713 19.90 42.89 -2.40
CA ASP A 713 19.91 41.90 -1.31
C ASP A 713 19.83 40.48 -1.89
N GLY A 714 18.95 40.28 -2.88
CA GLY A 714 18.77 39.01 -3.59
C GLY A 714 20.03 38.59 -4.34
N LEU A 715 20.65 39.53 -5.07
CA LEU A 715 21.95 39.34 -5.71
C LEU A 715 23.03 38.94 -4.69
N SER A 716 23.12 39.67 -3.57
CA SER A 716 24.13 39.42 -2.54
C SER A 716 23.98 38.03 -1.92
N ILE A 717 22.75 37.59 -1.70
CA ILE A 717 22.45 36.23 -1.23
C ILE A 717 22.86 35.21 -2.29
N ALA A 718 22.40 35.37 -3.53
CA ALA A 718 22.72 34.43 -4.61
C ALA A 718 24.23 34.28 -4.83
N TRP A 719 24.96 35.40 -4.81
CA TRP A 719 26.42 35.42 -4.91
C TRP A 719 27.08 34.68 -3.75
N SER A 720 26.68 34.99 -2.52
CA SER A 720 27.25 34.37 -1.31
C SER A 720 26.99 32.85 -1.27
N VAL A 721 25.80 32.42 -1.72
CA VAL A 721 25.43 31.01 -1.82
C VAL A 721 26.28 30.29 -2.86
N ALA A 722 26.43 30.86 -4.06
CA ALA A 722 27.26 30.28 -5.12
C ALA A 722 28.74 30.16 -4.69
N GLU A 723 29.27 31.20 -4.04
CA GLU A 723 30.62 31.19 -3.49
C GLU A 723 30.80 30.13 -2.38
N TYR A 724 29.85 30.04 -1.45
CA TYR A 724 29.88 29.03 -0.38
C TYR A 724 29.89 27.60 -0.95
N LEU A 725 29.05 27.31 -1.94
CA LEU A 725 29.00 25.99 -2.57
C LEU A 725 30.30 25.66 -3.34
N HIS A 726 30.91 26.65 -3.99
CA HIS A 726 32.21 26.48 -4.64
C HIS A 726 33.32 26.17 -3.63
N ASP A 727 33.29 26.80 -2.45
CA ASP A 727 34.32 26.70 -1.41
C ASP A 727 34.01 25.64 -0.34
N LEU A 728 32.89 24.92 -0.46
CA LEU A 728 32.40 23.97 0.53
C LEU A 728 33.49 22.98 0.94
N LYS A 729 33.89 23.00 2.23
CA LYS A 729 34.96 22.15 2.79
C LYS A 729 36.29 22.20 2.00
N SER A 730 36.57 23.29 1.31
CA SER A 730 37.73 23.46 0.40
C SER A 730 37.74 22.59 -0.86
N GLU A 731 36.72 21.74 -1.06
CA GLU A 731 36.58 20.84 -2.21
C GLU A 731 35.51 21.34 -3.18
N GLY A 732 34.49 22.02 -2.66
CA GLY A 732 33.31 22.48 -3.39
C GLY A 732 32.31 21.35 -3.66
N VAL A 733 31.15 21.72 -4.20
CA VAL A 733 30.08 20.77 -4.58
C VAL A 733 29.56 21.06 -5.98
N LYS A 734 29.25 19.99 -6.73
CA LYS A 734 28.74 20.09 -8.10
C LYS A 734 27.39 20.81 -8.10
N THR A 735 27.34 21.97 -8.73
CA THR A 735 26.20 22.88 -8.64
C THR A 735 25.77 23.36 -10.02
N LEU A 736 24.48 23.21 -10.32
CA LEU A 736 23.83 23.90 -11.43
C LEU A 736 23.05 25.09 -10.85
N PHE A 737 23.45 26.30 -11.22
CA PHE A 737 22.93 27.53 -10.64
C PHE A 737 22.31 28.40 -11.74
N ALA A 738 20.97 28.33 -11.89
CA ALA A 738 20.24 29.20 -12.79
C ALA A 738 19.89 30.52 -12.11
N THR A 739 20.13 31.63 -12.82
CA THR A 739 19.91 32.98 -12.27
C THR A 739 19.48 34.00 -13.33
N HIS A 740 18.84 35.08 -12.86
CA HIS A 740 18.53 36.28 -13.65
C HIS A 740 19.49 37.42 -13.38
N TYR A 741 20.30 37.27 -12.33
CA TYR A 741 21.33 38.23 -11.96
C TYR A 741 22.53 38.04 -12.89
N HIS A 742 22.66 38.91 -13.90
CA HIS A 742 23.77 38.86 -14.85
C HIS A 742 25.12 39.13 -14.17
N GLU A 743 25.12 39.86 -13.07
CA GLU A 743 26.28 40.17 -12.25
C GLU A 743 26.95 38.89 -11.71
N LEU A 744 26.20 37.80 -11.47
CA LEU A 744 26.78 36.52 -11.04
C LEU A 744 27.75 35.93 -12.07
N THR A 745 27.68 36.34 -13.33
CA THR A 745 28.62 35.86 -14.36
C THR A 745 30.06 36.29 -14.08
N GLU A 746 30.26 37.35 -13.30
CA GLU A 746 31.59 37.80 -12.88
C GLU A 746 32.29 36.81 -11.94
N LEU A 747 31.58 35.87 -11.32
CA LEU A 747 32.16 34.83 -10.45
C LEU A 747 33.19 33.96 -11.19
N GLU A 748 33.04 33.74 -12.50
CA GLU A 748 34.04 32.99 -13.30
C GLU A 748 35.42 33.66 -13.28
N ASN A 749 35.48 34.99 -13.11
CA ASN A 749 36.75 35.71 -13.05
C ASN A 749 37.49 35.52 -11.72
N SER A 750 36.78 35.21 -10.64
CA SER A 750 37.34 35.09 -9.29
C SER A 750 37.45 33.64 -8.78
N LYS A 751 36.64 32.72 -9.32
CA LYS A 751 36.58 31.31 -8.91
C LYS A 751 36.85 30.40 -10.10
N THR A 752 37.96 29.68 -10.08
CA THR A 752 38.47 28.93 -11.25
C THR A 752 37.59 27.76 -11.68
N ARG A 753 36.75 27.21 -10.79
CA ARG A 753 35.83 26.09 -11.08
C ARG A 753 34.41 26.55 -11.44
N VAL A 754 34.19 27.85 -11.57
CA VAL A 754 32.92 28.43 -12.02
C VAL A 754 32.95 28.59 -13.54
N LYS A 755 31.86 28.21 -14.21
CA LYS A 755 31.71 28.37 -15.67
C LYS A 755 30.36 28.97 -16.03
N ASN A 756 30.37 29.93 -16.94
CA ASN A 756 29.16 30.56 -17.45
C ASN A 756 28.59 29.80 -18.65
N PHE A 757 27.29 29.54 -18.60
CA PHE A 757 26.50 28.99 -19.70
C PHE A 757 25.25 29.86 -19.91
N ASN A 758 24.74 29.86 -21.14
CA ASN A 758 23.45 30.46 -21.45
C ASN A 758 22.60 29.51 -22.27
N ILE A 759 21.28 29.67 -22.18
CA ILE A 759 20.39 29.03 -23.15
C ILE A 759 20.29 29.92 -24.38
N ALA A 760 20.58 29.34 -25.54
CA ALA A 760 20.53 30.04 -26.82
C ALA A 760 19.10 30.52 -27.12
N VAL A 761 19.00 31.78 -27.51
CA VAL A 761 17.77 32.41 -27.99
C VAL A 761 18.06 32.94 -29.39
N LYS A 762 17.15 32.70 -30.31
CA LYS A 762 17.25 33.24 -31.67
C LYS A 762 16.05 34.14 -31.91
N GLU A 763 16.28 35.45 -31.99
CA GLU A 763 15.29 36.40 -32.48
C GLU A 763 15.00 36.11 -33.96
N TRP A 764 13.72 36.08 -34.33
CA TRP A 764 13.29 35.84 -35.70
C TRP A 764 12.22 36.87 -36.07
N ASN A 765 12.52 37.72 -37.07
CA ASN A 765 11.67 38.82 -37.56
C ASN A 765 11.43 39.99 -36.57
N ASP A 766 12.45 40.43 -35.81
CA ASP A 766 12.31 41.50 -34.82
C ASP A 766 11.22 41.24 -33.75
N GLU A 767 10.84 39.96 -33.56
CA GLU A 767 9.99 39.41 -32.49
C GLU A 767 10.74 38.35 -31.67
#